data_AF-A0A4Y7T7S7-F1
#
_entry.id   AF-A0A4Y7T7S7-F1
#
_cell.length_a   1.000
_cell.length_b   1.000
_cell.length_c   1.000
_cell.angle_alpha   90.00
_cell.angle_beta   90.00
_cell.angle_gamma   90.00
#
_symmetry.space_group_name_H-M   'P 1'
#
loop_
_entity.id
_entity.type
_entity.pdbx_description
1 polymer ?
#
loop_
_entity_poly.entity_id
_entity_poly.type
_entity_poly.pdbx_seq_one_letter_code
_entity_poly.pdbx_strand_id
1 'polypeptide(L)'
;MAPHDLVFWASQPTAVFSTILVQPQQCERLMNYLVDPKSPSRSVYDYVVALKDRFQERSEAVSKNPSSVGHKKFEKIALSSGYDRIDMEGVFTSYFAAEGLWNLIIIGTPEERRQLVKVYVEEHDVIHWCLELASTVFFVCLRTVWMMGLRLLITQCYLYEHFTIAKTSEIMKTLCQCILSGPEDWVRQLGDPSTTWQSMYCFGTVGQVRPRYYSLYQENAAWANIELMGRYPLPEQQYYNDLIKHDPSLLDLLFKCSLVKREAWYAQLEVDVRSLETVVFMLNLPVEMVPGLKLEVDDRAVQERLEQRWGALMDGVGLLTALPNWRRKITDGWKHIIEESPTVNVEEAQKSHYAVEPYSIKEFMATMRLRGNFRIVVFRLMTTIAYAAETHPQSISDVDLLNFLPISHAGCQPVRTLAGMQDARSLDESAERVERTSVAYHQAGKMDSTMMSGKEDHVLQINEEAITGPICHIQLLIALSKRGLFEKVKQWTSAPEGLKVPGGLTKLKRLLSDAELRKTVGLSVLRLSERREIGNEAFRRDKQLHDARVEYWSAAQLGAALVEFDQVSNGKYTNLISGSKKELALCLGNAAEMSLGQEYFDRALVFASAAVQAAEGGSGKDEVSQSVREKNERRINRAKEGIAGRRESS
;
A
#
# COMPACT_ATOMS: atom_id res chain seq x y z
N MET A 1 -31.75 -42.42 -0.80
CA MET A 1 -33.09 -41.79 -0.85
C MET A 1 -34.01 -42.64 -1.70
N ALA A 2 -35.32 -42.62 -1.43
CA ALA A 2 -36.29 -43.04 -2.43
C ALA A 2 -36.23 -42.04 -3.60
N PRO A 3 -36.30 -42.46 -4.87
CA PRO A 3 -36.12 -41.58 -6.04
C PRO A 3 -37.04 -40.36 -6.06
N HIS A 4 -38.21 -40.45 -5.43
CA HIS A 4 -39.22 -39.39 -5.41
C HIS A 4 -38.89 -38.20 -4.50
N ASP A 5 -38.12 -38.41 -3.43
CA ASP A 5 -37.67 -37.28 -2.59
C ASP A 5 -36.68 -36.42 -3.39
N LEU A 6 -35.72 -37.03 -4.08
CA LEU A 6 -34.69 -36.32 -4.87
C LEU A 6 -35.28 -35.38 -5.93
N VAL A 7 -36.44 -35.73 -6.51
CA VAL A 7 -37.15 -34.92 -7.50
C VAL A 7 -37.79 -33.67 -6.87
N PHE A 8 -38.36 -33.79 -5.67
CA PHE A 8 -38.90 -32.64 -4.93
C PHE A 8 -37.78 -31.66 -4.58
N TRP A 9 -36.69 -32.20 -4.02
CA TRP A 9 -35.47 -31.47 -3.68
C TRP A 9 -34.91 -30.73 -4.91
N ALA A 10 -34.72 -31.39 -6.05
CA ALA A 10 -34.13 -30.79 -7.25
C ALA A 10 -35.00 -29.75 -7.98
N SER A 11 -36.31 -29.71 -7.73
CA SER A 11 -37.27 -28.88 -8.50
C SER A 11 -37.53 -27.48 -7.93
N GLN A 12 -37.26 -27.24 -6.63
CA GLN A 12 -37.51 -25.95 -5.98
C GLN A 12 -36.45 -25.59 -4.92
N PRO A 13 -35.23 -25.18 -5.33
CA PRO A 13 -34.13 -24.87 -4.41
C PRO A 13 -34.49 -23.81 -3.35
N THR A 14 -35.23 -22.76 -3.71
CA THR A 14 -35.68 -21.69 -2.79
C THR A 14 -36.68 -22.17 -1.75
N ALA A 15 -37.60 -23.09 -2.11
CA ALA A 15 -38.56 -23.70 -1.17
C ALA A 15 -37.90 -24.74 -0.24
N VAL A 16 -36.78 -25.31 -0.68
CA VAL A 16 -35.94 -26.19 0.14
C VAL A 16 -35.28 -25.42 1.28
N PHE A 17 -34.75 -24.21 1.07
CA PHE A 17 -34.09 -23.45 2.13
C PHE A 17 -35.02 -22.93 3.23
N SER A 18 -36.28 -22.62 2.90
CA SER A 18 -37.29 -22.30 3.92
C SER A 18 -37.64 -23.52 4.79
N THR A 19 -37.52 -24.73 4.25
CA THR A 19 -37.71 -26.00 4.98
C THR A 19 -36.47 -26.37 5.81
N ILE A 20 -35.26 -26.13 5.30
CA ILE A 20 -33.99 -26.40 6.01
C ILE A 20 -33.82 -25.53 7.26
N LEU A 21 -34.33 -24.29 7.26
CA LEU A 21 -34.37 -23.43 8.45
C LEU A 21 -35.09 -24.09 9.65
N VAL A 22 -35.97 -25.06 9.38
CA VAL A 22 -36.79 -25.76 10.38
C VAL A 22 -36.22 -27.15 10.73
N GLN A 23 -35.40 -27.78 9.86
CA GLN A 23 -34.84 -29.12 10.08
C GLN A 23 -33.35 -29.23 9.69
N PRO A 24 -32.41 -29.12 10.66
CA PRO A 24 -30.95 -29.18 10.42
C PRO A 24 -30.47 -30.45 9.71
N GLN A 25 -31.07 -31.61 10.00
CA GLN A 25 -30.73 -32.89 9.38
C GLN A 25 -30.97 -32.92 7.86
N GLN A 26 -31.84 -32.06 7.35
CA GLN A 26 -32.08 -31.94 5.91
C GLN A 26 -30.98 -31.12 5.22
N CYS A 27 -30.33 -30.19 5.95
CA CYS A 27 -29.17 -29.47 5.45
C CYS A 27 -27.97 -30.41 5.27
N GLU A 28 -27.67 -31.24 6.27
CA GLU A 28 -26.60 -32.25 6.19
C GLU A 28 -26.82 -33.22 5.03
N ARG A 29 -28.07 -33.66 4.82
CA ARG A 29 -28.43 -34.52 3.67
C ARG A 29 -28.23 -33.83 2.33
N LEU A 30 -28.64 -32.57 2.22
CA LEU A 30 -28.42 -31.77 1.00
C LEU A 30 -26.91 -31.63 0.74
N MET A 31 -26.11 -31.27 1.74
CA MET A 31 -24.68 -31.10 1.57
C MET A 31 -23.97 -32.41 1.21
N ASN A 32 -24.33 -33.53 1.85
CA ASN A 32 -23.84 -34.86 1.47
C ASN A 32 -24.20 -35.22 0.02
N TYR A 33 -25.36 -34.77 -0.48
CA TYR A 33 -25.71 -34.93 -1.89
C TYR A 33 -24.84 -34.05 -2.81
N LEU A 34 -24.47 -32.83 -2.40
CA LEU A 34 -23.65 -31.93 -3.21
C LEU A 34 -22.20 -32.39 -3.35
N VAL A 35 -21.67 -33.13 -2.37
CA VAL A 35 -20.29 -33.65 -2.38
C VAL A 35 -20.19 -35.08 -2.90
N ASP A 36 -21.31 -35.76 -3.19
CA ASP A 36 -21.30 -37.11 -3.77
C ASP A 36 -20.95 -37.03 -5.27
N PRO A 37 -19.84 -37.64 -5.72
CA PRO A 37 -19.45 -37.65 -7.13
C PRO A 37 -20.49 -38.29 -8.05
N LYS A 38 -21.43 -39.08 -7.50
CA LYS A 38 -22.51 -39.72 -8.25
C LYS A 38 -23.73 -38.83 -8.44
N SER A 39 -23.76 -37.65 -7.84
CA SER A 39 -24.89 -36.74 -7.93
C SER A 39 -25.02 -36.13 -9.34
N PRO A 40 -26.24 -36.03 -9.88
CA PRO A 40 -26.50 -35.36 -11.14
C PRO A 40 -25.95 -33.92 -11.17
N SER A 41 -25.00 -33.66 -12.07
CA SER A 41 -24.27 -32.39 -12.17
C SER A 41 -25.18 -31.18 -12.35
N ARG A 42 -26.34 -31.33 -13.03
CA ARG A 42 -27.34 -30.26 -13.15
C ARG A 42 -27.98 -29.89 -11.80
N SER A 43 -28.34 -30.88 -11.00
CA SER A 43 -28.94 -30.64 -9.69
C SER A 43 -27.93 -30.04 -8.73
N VAL A 44 -26.68 -30.51 -8.75
CA VAL A 44 -25.59 -29.92 -7.95
C VAL A 44 -25.42 -28.44 -8.29
N TYR A 45 -25.40 -28.10 -9.59
CA TYR A 45 -25.34 -26.71 -10.06
C TYR A 45 -26.49 -25.85 -9.50
N ASP A 46 -27.75 -26.28 -9.66
CA ASP A 46 -28.92 -25.48 -9.25
C ASP A 46 -28.92 -25.21 -7.74
N TYR A 47 -28.40 -26.14 -6.93
CA TYR A 47 -28.23 -25.95 -5.49
C TYR A 47 -27.07 -25.05 -5.10
N VAL A 48 -25.92 -25.19 -5.76
CA VAL A 48 -24.75 -24.35 -5.48
C VAL A 48 -25.07 -22.89 -5.77
N VAL A 49 -25.78 -22.60 -6.87
CA VAL A 49 -26.26 -21.26 -7.19
C VAL A 49 -27.17 -20.73 -6.07
N ALA A 50 -28.14 -21.52 -5.64
CA ALA A 50 -29.08 -21.09 -4.61
C ALA A 50 -28.42 -20.90 -3.23
N LEU A 51 -27.38 -21.68 -2.91
CA LEU A 51 -26.54 -21.48 -1.73
C LEU A 51 -25.75 -20.17 -1.83
N LYS A 52 -25.12 -19.94 -2.98
CA LYS A 52 -24.37 -18.72 -3.27
C LYS A 52 -25.25 -17.48 -3.13
N ASP A 53 -26.45 -17.47 -3.69
CA ASP A 53 -27.37 -16.34 -3.61
C ASP A 53 -27.79 -16.07 -2.16
N ARG A 54 -28.09 -17.13 -1.38
CA ARG A 54 -28.39 -17.00 0.04
C ARG A 54 -27.23 -16.42 0.85
N PHE A 55 -26.00 -16.85 0.58
CA PHE A 55 -24.82 -16.31 1.26
C PHE A 55 -24.56 -14.85 0.85
N GLN A 56 -24.83 -14.49 -0.40
CA GLN A 56 -24.77 -13.10 -0.86
C GLN A 56 -25.80 -12.22 -0.15
N GLU A 57 -27.07 -12.64 -0.07
CA GLU A 57 -28.10 -11.92 0.71
C GLU A 57 -27.67 -11.70 2.16
N ARG A 58 -27.02 -12.72 2.74
CA ARG A 58 -26.50 -12.65 4.10
C ARG A 58 -25.34 -11.66 4.22
N SER A 59 -24.43 -11.64 3.25
CA SER A 59 -23.31 -10.70 3.13
C SER A 59 -23.79 -9.26 3.03
N GLU A 60 -24.82 -9.01 2.20
CA GLU A 60 -25.47 -7.71 2.10
C GLU A 60 -26.14 -7.29 3.42
N ALA A 61 -26.77 -8.23 4.13
CA ALA A 61 -27.35 -7.98 5.44
C ALA A 61 -26.30 -7.65 6.52
N VAL A 62 -25.15 -8.34 6.53
CA VAL A 62 -24.02 -8.00 7.42
C VAL A 62 -23.46 -6.63 7.08
N SER A 63 -23.32 -6.32 5.79
CA SER A 63 -22.81 -5.01 5.33
C SER A 63 -23.71 -3.86 5.79
N LYS A 64 -25.04 -4.08 5.83
CA LYS A 64 -26.02 -3.12 6.35
C LYS A 64 -26.07 -3.08 7.89
N ASN A 65 -25.72 -4.19 8.54
CA ASN A 65 -25.70 -4.31 10.00
C ASN A 65 -24.49 -5.15 10.48
N PRO A 66 -23.32 -4.51 10.70
CA PRO A 66 -22.10 -5.21 11.11
C PRO A 66 -22.23 -5.97 12.44
N SER A 67 -23.14 -5.56 13.33
CA SER A 67 -23.42 -6.30 14.59
C SER A 67 -23.96 -7.70 14.36
N SER A 68 -24.45 -7.98 13.15
CA SER A 68 -24.92 -9.30 12.75
C SER A 68 -23.80 -10.18 12.18
N VAL A 69 -22.53 -9.79 12.24
CA VAL A 69 -21.43 -10.66 11.79
C VAL A 69 -21.45 -12.01 12.54
N GLY A 70 -20.98 -13.05 11.86
CA GLY A 70 -20.87 -14.40 12.37
C GLY A 70 -21.72 -15.41 11.62
N HIS A 71 -21.19 -16.63 11.52
CA HIS A 71 -21.88 -17.76 10.91
C HIS A 71 -23.07 -18.17 11.76
N LYS A 72 -24.27 -18.21 11.17
CA LYS A 72 -25.44 -18.77 11.85
C LYS A 72 -25.43 -20.29 11.68
N LYS A 73 -26.45 -20.93 12.26
CA LYS A 73 -26.59 -22.40 12.27
C LYS A 73 -26.52 -23.00 10.85
N PHE A 74 -27.11 -22.34 9.86
CA PHE A 74 -27.13 -22.84 8.50
C PHE A 74 -25.74 -22.84 7.86
N GLU A 75 -25.02 -21.73 7.98
CA GLU A 75 -23.67 -21.54 7.45
C GLU A 75 -22.69 -22.51 8.12
N LYS A 76 -22.82 -22.71 9.44
CA LYS A 76 -22.02 -23.70 10.18
C LYS A 76 -22.23 -25.12 9.66
N ILE A 77 -23.49 -25.50 9.36
CA ILE A 77 -23.79 -26.81 8.78
C ILE A 77 -23.26 -26.92 7.36
N ALA A 78 -23.37 -25.85 6.55
CA ALA A 78 -22.83 -25.85 5.19
C ALA A 78 -21.31 -26.08 5.19
N LEU A 79 -20.58 -25.38 6.06
CA LEU A 79 -19.13 -25.53 6.23
C LEU A 79 -18.76 -26.92 6.76
N SER A 80 -19.43 -27.40 7.82
CA SER A 80 -19.10 -28.71 8.42
C SER A 80 -19.41 -29.90 7.52
N SER A 81 -20.31 -29.71 6.55
CA SER A 81 -20.76 -30.78 5.65
C SER A 81 -20.02 -30.79 4.31
N GLY A 82 -18.96 -29.99 4.17
CA GLY A 82 -18.10 -30.05 3.00
C GLY A 82 -18.56 -29.18 1.82
N TYR A 83 -19.24 -28.04 2.01
CA TYR A 83 -19.56 -27.12 0.89
C TYR A 83 -18.30 -26.72 0.08
N ASP A 84 -17.15 -26.70 0.75
CA ASP A 84 -15.79 -26.54 0.21
C ASP A 84 -15.25 -27.77 -0.56
N ARG A 85 -15.89 -28.93 -0.42
CA ARG A 85 -15.51 -30.22 -1.00
C ARG A 85 -16.39 -30.64 -2.18
N ILE A 86 -17.25 -29.74 -2.67
CA ILE A 86 -18.09 -30.02 -3.83
C ILE A 86 -17.19 -30.30 -5.03
N ASP A 87 -17.31 -31.50 -5.59
CA ASP A 87 -16.50 -31.97 -6.72
C ASP A 87 -16.66 -31.02 -7.92
N MET A 88 -15.52 -30.53 -8.40
CA MET A 88 -15.39 -29.36 -9.27
C MET A 88 -15.22 -29.75 -10.73
N GLU A 89 -15.70 -30.93 -11.13
CA GLU A 89 -15.67 -31.38 -12.53
C GLU A 89 -16.44 -30.42 -13.47
N GLY A 90 -17.38 -29.62 -12.93
CA GLY A 90 -18.11 -28.59 -13.66
C GLY A 90 -17.58 -27.17 -13.42
N VAL A 91 -17.16 -26.48 -14.49
CA VAL A 91 -16.65 -25.09 -14.43
C VAL A 91 -17.62 -24.14 -13.73
N PHE A 92 -18.92 -24.27 -14.00
CA PHE A 92 -19.96 -23.42 -13.42
C PHE A 92 -20.18 -23.68 -11.94
N THR A 93 -20.27 -24.96 -11.56
CA THR A 93 -20.41 -25.38 -10.17
C THR A 93 -19.22 -24.86 -9.36
N SER A 94 -18.02 -24.99 -9.90
CA SER A 94 -16.77 -24.50 -9.28
C SER A 94 -16.78 -22.99 -9.09
N TYR A 95 -17.19 -22.24 -10.12
CA TYR A 95 -17.27 -20.78 -10.06
C TYR A 95 -18.22 -20.31 -8.96
N PHE A 96 -19.44 -20.85 -8.93
CA PHE A 96 -20.45 -20.44 -7.94
C PHE A 96 -20.17 -20.97 -6.53
N ALA A 97 -19.54 -22.14 -6.40
CA ALA A 97 -19.08 -22.64 -5.11
C ALA A 97 -18.00 -21.71 -4.52
N ALA A 98 -17.04 -21.28 -5.35
CA ALA A 98 -16.04 -20.30 -4.94
C ALA A 98 -16.68 -18.96 -4.51
N GLU A 99 -17.61 -18.40 -5.31
CA GLU A 99 -18.34 -17.19 -4.92
C GLU A 99 -19.12 -17.36 -3.60
N GLY A 100 -19.80 -18.50 -3.42
CA GLY A 100 -20.50 -18.81 -2.19
C GLY A 100 -19.55 -18.88 -1.00
N LEU A 101 -18.38 -19.50 -1.17
CA LEU A 101 -17.33 -19.57 -0.16
C LEU A 101 -16.78 -18.19 0.22
N TRP A 102 -16.54 -17.31 -0.76
CA TRP A 102 -16.08 -15.94 -0.49
C TRP A 102 -17.11 -15.16 0.34
N ASN A 103 -18.40 -15.32 0.04
CA ASN A 103 -19.46 -14.72 0.84
C ASN A 103 -19.50 -15.30 2.26
N LEU A 104 -19.29 -16.61 2.44
CA LEU A 104 -19.18 -17.24 3.75
C LEU A 104 -18.01 -16.69 4.58
N ILE A 105 -16.85 -16.48 3.96
CA ILE A 105 -15.71 -15.86 4.63
C ILE A 105 -16.07 -14.45 5.10
N ILE A 106 -16.63 -13.61 4.23
CA ILE A 106 -16.98 -12.22 4.55
C ILE A 106 -17.92 -12.12 5.75
N ILE A 107 -18.90 -13.02 5.88
CA ILE A 107 -19.88 -12.97 6.98
C ILE A 107 -19.39 -13.61 8.28
N GLY A 108 -18.28 -14.34 8.29
CA GLY A 108 -17.72 -14.96 9.50
C GLY A 108 -17.11 -13.95 10.46
N THR A 109 -17.09 -14.28 11.76
CA THR A 109 -16.27 -13.55 12.73
C THR A 109 -14.77 -13.79 12.49
N PRO A 110 -13.85 -12.95 13.03
CA PRO A 110 -12.40 -13.19 12.92
C PRO A 110 -11.99 -14.60 13.35
N GLU A 111 -12.57 -15.11 14.44
CA GLU A 111 -12.26 -16.44 14.96
C GLU A 111 -12.79 -17.55 14.03
N GLU A 112 -14.02 -17.42 13.54
CA GLU A 112 -14.59 -18.36 12.57
C GLU A 112 -13.77 -18.38 11.27
N ARG A 113 -13.27 -17.23 10.80
CA ARG A 113 -12.41 -17.14 9.61
C ARG A 113 -11.05 -17.79 9.81
N ARG A 114 -10.42 -17.63 10.98
CA ARG A 114 -9.15 -18.32 11.32
C ARG A 114 -9.33 -19.83 11.36
N GLN A 115 -10.40 -20.31 12.00
CA GLN A 115 -10.72 -21.74 12.06
C GLN A 115 -10.93 -22.32 10.66
N LEU A 116 -11.65 -21.59 9.81
CA LEU A 116 -11.92 -21.98 8.44
C LEU A 116 -10.63 -22.12 7.61
N VAL A 117 -9.73 -21.13 7.72
CA VAL A 117 -8.44 -21.15 7.00
C VAL A 117 -7.53 -22.25 7.47
N LYS A 118 -7.50 -22.52 8.77
CA LYS A 118 -6.74 -23.64 9.32
C LYS A 118 -7.17 -24.96 8.66
N VAL A 119 -8.47 -25.22 8.54
CA VAL A 119 -9.00 -26.40 7.84
C VAL A 119 -8.57 -26.39 6.37
N TYR A 120 -8.69 -25.27 5.67
CA TYR A 120 -8.32 -25.19 4.25
C TYR A 120 -6.82 -25.35 3.96
N VAL A 121 -5.97 -24.86 4.86
CA VAL A 121 -4.53 -25.01 4.74
C VAL A 121 -4.09 -26.42 5.12
N GLU A 122 -4.60 -26.96 6.23
CA GLU A 122 -4.15 -28.25 6.76
C GLU A 122 -4.74 -29.45 6.01
N GLU A 123 -6.00 -29.39 5.58
CA GLU A 123 -6.70 -30.53 4.97
C GLU A 123 -6.70 -30.50 3.44
N HIS A 124 -6.56 -29.32 2.81
CA HIS A 124 -6.93 -29.13 1.40
C HIS A 124 -5.89 -28.41 0.53
N ASP A 125 -4.74 -27.98 1.08
CA ASP A 125 -3.72 -27.17 0.38
C ASP A 125 -4.33 -26.08 -0.53
N VAL A 126 -5.27 -25.33 0.05
CA VAL A 126 -6.04 -24.30 -0.68
C VAL A 126 -5.14 -23.29 -1.39
N ILE A 127 -3.93 -23.08 -0.90
CA ILE A 127 -2.96 -22.14 -1.46
C ILE A 127 -2.46 -22.65 -2.80
N HIS A 128 -1.98 -23.90 -2.84
CA HIS A 128 -1.52 -24.50 -4.09
C HIS A 128 -2.63 -24.47 -5.13
N TRP A 129 -3.84 -24.84 -4.71
CA TRP A 129 -4.98 -24.91 -5.59
C TRP A 129 -5.45 -23.52 -6.09
N CYS A 130 -5.50 -22.50 -5.22
CA CYS A 130 -5.74 -21.11 -5.62
C CYS A 130 -4.71 -20.62 -6.63
N LEU A 131 -3.42 -20.90 -6.41
CA LEU A 131 -2.34 -20.49 -7.31
C LEU A 131 -2.38 -21.23 -8.64
N GLU A 132 -2.61 -22.55 -8.61
CA GLU A 132 -2.77 -23.38 -9.79
C GLU A 132 -3.93 -22.85 -10.63
N LEU A 133 -5.12 -22.71 -10.05
CA LEU A 133 -6.31 -22.24 -10.76
C LEU A 133 -6.20 -20.80 -11.25
N ALA A 134 -5.59 -19.91 -10.47
CA ALA A 134 -5.30 -18.55 -10.90
C ALA A 134 -4.34 -18.49 -12.11
N SER A 135 -3.37 -19.41 -12.16
CA SER A 135 -2.36 -19.49 -13.21
C SER A 135 -2.74 -20.39 -14.40
N THR A 136 -3.80 -21.21 -14.28
CA THR A 136 -4.22 -22.13 -15.35
C THR A 136 -4.66 -21.41 -16.63
N VAL A 137 -4.53 -22.11 -17.76
CA VAL A 137 -4.91 -21.62 -19.10
C VAL A 137 -6.34 -22.03 -19.48
N PHE A 138 -7.09 -22.73 -18.62
CA PHE A 138 -8.36 -23.37 -19.03
C PHE A 138 -9.53 -22.40 -19.13
N PHE A 139 -9.90 -21.73 -18.03
CA PHE A 139 -11.05 -20.82 -18.01
C PHE A 139 -10.73 -19.53 -17.24
N VAL A 140 -10.79 -18.39 -17.93
CA VAL A 140 -10.53 -17.07 -17.34
C VAL A 140 -11.51 -16.63 -16.25
N CYS A 141 -12.76 -17.10 -16.28
CA CYS A 141 -13.70 -16.83 -15.19
C CYS A 141 -13.22 -17.46 -13.86
N LEU A 142 -12.68 -18.67 -13.92
CA LEU A 142 -12.09 -19.35 -12.76
C LEU A 142 -10.84 -18.60 -12.28
N ARG A 143 -9.95 -18.20 -13.18
CA ARG A 143 -8.74 -17.44 -12.80
C ARG A 143 -9.08 -16.20 -11.97
N THR A 144 -10.14 -15.49 -12.36
CA THR A 144 -10.60 -14.27 -11.69
C THR A 144 -11.12 -14.56 -10.29
N VAL A 145 -12.08 -15.50 -10.17
CA VAL A 145 -12.72 -15.80 -8.88
C VAL A 145 -11.73 -16.37 -7.87
N TRP A 146 -10.73 -17.13 -8.33
CA TRP A 146 -9.67 -17.69 -7.48
C TRP A 146 -8.62 -16.65 -7.08
N MET A 147 -8.28 -15.70 -7.95
CA MET A 147 -7.38 -14.58 -7.58
C MET A 147 -8.04 -13.67 -6.52
N MET A 148 -9.34 -13.37 -6.68
CA MET A 148 -10.12 -12.65 -5.67
C MET A 148 -10.18 -13.45 -4.36
N GLY A 149 -10.37 -14.75 -4.46
CA GLY A 149 -10.34 -15.68 -3.34
C GLY A 149 -9.03 -15.65 -2.56
N LEU A 150 -7.90 -15.78 -3.25
CA LEU A 150 -6.58 -15.73 -2.65
C LEU A 150 -6.37 -14.41 -1.90
N ARG A 151 -6.72 -13.28 -2.53
CA ARG A 151 -6.68 -11.96 -1.89
C ARG A 151 -7.56 -11.90 -0.62
N LEU A 152 -8.78 -12.44 -0.70
CA LEU A 152 -9.70 -12.50 0.44
C LEU A 152 -9.14 -13.36 1.58
N LEU A 153 -8.56 -14.52 1.25
CA LEU A 153 -7.92 -15.41 2.21
C LEU A 153 -6.75 -14.72 2.93
N ILE A 154 -5.93 -13.97 2.18
CA ILE A 154 -4.83 -13.18 2.74
C ILE A 154 -5.36 -12.11 3.71
N THR A 155 -6.40 -11.38 3.33
CA THR A 155 -6.85 -10.19 4.07
C THR A 155 -7.83 -10.47 5.20
N GLN A 156 -8.84 -11.31 4.97
CA GLN A 156 -9.93 -11.54 5.95
C GLN A 156 -9.65 -12.70 6.88
N CYS A 157 -8.75 -13.56 6.44
CA CYS A 157 -8.62 -14.93 6.88
C CYS A 157 -7.22 -15.19 7.45
N TYR A 158 -6.35 -14.15 7.46
CA TYR A 158 -5.02 -14.19 8.06
C TYR A 158 -4.15 -15.31 7.48
N LEU A 159 -4.36 -15.66 6.19
CA LEU A 159 -3.67 -16.78 5.55
C LEU A 159 -2.13 -16.69 5.68
N TYR A 160 -1.59 -15.47 5.76
CA TYR A 160 -0.17 -15.21 6.00
C TYR A 160 0.39 -15.76 7.32
N GLU A 161 -0.45 -16.05 8.33
CA GLU A 161 -0.04 -16.66 9.60
C GLU A 161 0.51 -18.09 9.39
N HIS A 162 0.13 -18.73 8.28
CA HIS A 162 0.53 -20.09 7.94
C HIS A 162 1.73 -20.16 6.99
N PHE A 163 2.33 -19.03 6.61
CA PHE A 163 3.35 -18.98 5.58
C PHE A 163 4.78 -18.96 6.14
N THR A 164 5.62 -19.81 5.55
CA THR A 164 7.06 -19.64 5.62
C THR A 164 7.51 -18.53 4.68
N ILE A 165 8.76 -18.07 4.83
CA ILE A 165 9.39 -17.14 3.89
C ILE A 165 9.39 -17.70 2.46
N ALA A 166 9.72 -18.99 2.32
CA ALA A 166 9.73 -19.65 1.02
C ALA A 166 8.36 -19.65 0.35
N LYS A 167 7.30 -19.99 1.09
CA LYS A 167 5.94 -19.99 0.56
C LYS A 167 5.45 -18.58 0.21
N THR A 168 5.76 -17.60 1.05
CA THR A 168 5.47 -16.19 0.78
C THR A 168 6.12 -15.74 -0.53
N SER A 169 7.40 -16.09 -0.74
CA SER A 169 8.12 -15.77 -1.97
C SER A 169 7.50 -16.41 -3.20
N GLU A 170 7.17 -17.70 -3.13
CA GLU A 170 6.52 -18.45 -4.21
C GLU A 170 5.19 -17.81 -4.63
N ILE A 171 4.35 -17.45 -3.65
CA ILE A 171 3.09 -16.76 -3.89
C ILE A 171 3.34 -15.43 -4.59
N MET A 172 4.20 -14.57 -4.03
CA MET A 172 4.47 -13.25 -4.60
C MET A 172 5.03 -13.32 -6.02
N LYS A 173 5.93 -14.27 -6.30
CA LYS A 173 6.43 -14.54 -7.65
C LYS A 173 5.31 -14.89 -8.61
N THR A 174 4.45 -15.81 -8.21
CA THR A 174 3.32 -16.27 -9.02
C THR A 174 2.38 -15.10 -9.30
N LEU A 175 2.04 -14.30 -8.29
CA LEU A 175 1.23 -13.09 -8.45
C LEU A 175 1.87 -12.09 -9.43
N CYS A 176 3.18 -11.84 -9.33
CA CYS A 176 3.88 -10.98 -10.28
C CYS A 176 3.88 -11.55 -11.71
N GLN A 177 4.05 -12.86 -11.88
CA GLN A 177 3.98 -13.51 -13.19
C GLN A 177 2.58 -13.44 -13.78
N CYS A 178 1.54 -13.60 -12.96
CA CYS A 178 0.15 -13.40 -13.33
C CYS A 178 -0.11 -11.96 -13.81
N ILE A 179 0.48 -10.96 -13.15
CA ILE A 179 0.42 -9.56 -13.58
C ILE A 179 1.11 -9.36 -14.93
N LEU A 180 2.19 -10.08 -15.20
CA LEU A 180 3.01 -9.91 -16.40
C LEU A 180 2.61 -10.82 -17.58
N SER A 181 1.56 -11.64 -17.45
CA SER A 181 1.21 -12.66 -18.46
C SER A 181 0.64 -12.11 -19.77
N GLY A 182 0.13 -10.88 -19.75
CA GLY A 182 -0.56 -10.24 -20.87
C GLY A 182 -2.04 -10.68 -21.03
N PRO A 183 -2.85 -9.91 -21.79
CA PRO A 183 -4.27 -10.17 -22.00
C PRO A 183 -4.58 -11.19 -23.10
N GLU A 184 -3.59 -11.71 -23.82
CA GLU A 184 -3.76 -12.48 -25.06
C GLU A 184 -4.64 -13.71 -24.87
N ASP A 185 -4.40 -14.49 -23.81
CA ASP A 185 -5.21 -15.67 -23.48
C ASP A 185 -6.65 -15.30 -23.11
N TRP A 186 -6.86 -14.15 -22.48
CA TRP A 186 -8.19 -13.64 -22.13
C TRP A 186 -8.96 -13.24 -23.38
N VAL A 187 -8.31 -12.51 -24.28
CA VAL A 187 -8.90 -12.10 -25.55
C VAL A 187 -9.25 -13.31 -26.41
N ARG A 188 -8.35 -14.31 -26.45
CA ARG A 188 -8.53 -15.58 -27.17
C ARG A 188 -9.72 -16.37 -26.63
N GLN A 189 -9.75 -16.68 -25.33
CA GLN A 189 -10.83 -17.49 -24.75
C GLN A 189 -12.18 -16.78 -24.78
N LEU A 190 -12.23 -15.49 -24.47
CA LEU A 190 -13.49 -14.74 -24.49
C LEU A 190 -13.96 -14.46 -25.92
N GLY A 191 -13.10 -14.63 -26.92
CA GLY A 191 -13.42 -14.47 -28.34
C GLY A 191 -13.81 -15.76 -29.05
N ASP A 192 -13.43 -16.90 -28.49
CA ASP A 192 -13.73 -18.20 -29.07
C ASP A 192 -15.20 -18.57 -28.80
N PRO A 193 -16.01 -18.89 -29.83
CA PRO A 193 -17.41 -19.27 -29.66
C PRO A 193 -17.65 -20.42 -28.67
N SER A 194 -16.68 -21.32 -28.50
CA SER A 194 -16.77 -22.44 -27.56
C SER A 194 -16.62 -22.03 -26.09
N THR A 195 -16.00 -20.87 -25.84
CA THR A 195 -15.68 -20.37 -24.50
C THR A 195 -16.16 -18.95 -24.23
N THR A 196 -16.81 -18.30 -25.19
CA THR A 196 -17.34 -16.94 -25.06
C THR A 196 -18.43 -16.83 -24.00
N TRP A 197 -19.10 -17.92 -23.65
CA TRP A 197 -20.08 -17.94 -22.55
C TRP A 197 -19.48 -17.47 -21.23
N GLN A 198 -18.15 -17.61 -21.05
CA GLN A 198 -17.44 -17.12 -19.86
C GLN A 198 -17.65 -15.62 -19.66
N SER A 199 -17.90 -14.87 -20.75
CA SER A 199 -18.16 -13.46 -20.62
C SER A 199 -19.48 -13.17 -19.90
N MET A 200 -20.46 -14.08 -19.85
CA MET A 200 -21.65 -13.85 -19.03
C MET A 200 -21.31 -13.82 -17.53
N TYR A 201 -20.32 -14.61 -17.11
CA TYR A 201 -19.91 -14.70 -15.70
C TYR A 201 -18.97 -13.57 -15.33
N CYS A 202 -18.08 -13.21 -16.26
CA CYS A 202 -17.22 -12.05 -16.05
C CYS A 202 -18.02 -10.73 -16.18
N PHE A 203 -18.80 -10.54 -17.25
CA PHE A 203 -19.38 -9.25 -17.69
C PHE A 203 -20.88 -9.09 -17.45
N GLY A 204 -21.59 -10.14 -17.05
CA GLY A 204 -23.06 -10.17 -17.12
C GLY A 204 -23.62 -10.05 -18.56
N THR A 205 -22.74 -9.99 -19.57
CA THR A 205 -23.06 -9.72 -20.99
C THR A 205 -22.08 -10.42 -21.92
N VAL A 206 -22.43 -10.60 -23.20
CA VAL A 206 -21.55 -11.25 -24.19
C VAL A 206 -20.72 -10.24 -25.01
N GLY A 207 -19.40 -10.42 -25.00
CA GLY A 207 -18.53 -10.00 -26.12
C GLY A 207 -17.93 -8.59 -26.12
N GLN A 208 -18.17 -7.71 -25.13
CA GLN A 208 -17.91 -6.28 -25.37
C GLN A 208 -16.59 -5.65 -24.85
N VAL A 209 -15.85 -6.19 -23.85
CA VAL A 209 -14.54 -5.57 -23.43
C VAL A 209 -13.52 -6.57 -22.83
N ARG A 210 -13.09 -7.55 -23.61
CA ARG A 210 -12.25 -8.68 -23.16
C ARG A 210 -10.99 -8.31 -22.34
N PRO A 211 -10.20 -7.29 -22.72
CA PRO A 211 -8.99 -6.92 -21.99
C PRO A 211 -9.22 -6.30 -20.60
N ARG A 212 -10.38 -5.69 -20.32
CA ARG A 212 -10.65 -5.02 -19.03
C ARG A 212 -10.67 -5.99 -17.85
N TYR A 213 -11.10 -7.23 -18.07
CA TYR A 213 -11.17 -8.26 -17.02
C TYR A 213 -9.82 -8.82 -16.66
N TYR A 214 -8.93 -8.92 -17.65
CA TYR A 214 -7.53 -9.18 -17.37
C TYR A 214 -6.98 -8.11 -16.42
N SER A 215 -7.30 -6.83 -16.64
CA SER A 215 -6.86 -5.76 -15.76
C SER A 215 -7.41 -5.86 -14.33
N LEU A 216 -8.68 -6.24 -14.14
CA LEU A 216 -9.25 -6.54 -12.81
C LEU A 216 -8.52 -7.70 -12.12
N TYR A 217 -8.19 -8.74 -12.87
CA TYR A 217 -7.40 -9.87 -12.39
C TYR A 217 -5.98 -9.43 -11.97
N GLN A 218 -5.28 -8.66 -12.81
CA GLN A 218 -3.96 -8.11 -12.48
C GLN A 218 -4.01 -7.24 -11.22
N GLU A 219 -5.04 -6.40 -11.11
CA GLU A 219 -5.22 -5.53 -9.96
C GLU A 219 -5.42 -6.32 -8.66
N ASN A 220 -6.25 -7.37 -8.67
CA ASN A 220 -6.40 -8.26 -7.51
C ASN A 220 -5.08 -8.95 -7.14
N ALA A 221 -4.26 -9.35 -8.13
CA ALA A 221 -2.94 -9.92 -7.87
C ALA A 221 -1.97 -8.90 -7.24
N ALA A 222 -2.01 -7.64 -7.70
CA ALA A 222 -1.21 -6.56 -7.13
C ALA A 222 -1.65 -6.21 -5.71
N TRP A 223 -2.95 -6.21 -5.44
CA TRP A 223 -3.49 -6.06 -4.10
C TRP A 223 -3.10 -7.22 -3.17
N ALA A 224 -3.16 -8.46 -3.64
CA ALA A 224 -2.73 -9.61 -2.85
C ALA A 224 -1.24 -9.48 -2.44
N ASN A 225 -0.37 -9.00 -3.34
CA ASN A 225 1.04 -8.74 -3.01
C ASN A 225 1.21 -7.70 -1.90
N ILE A 226 0.57 -6.53 -2.01
CA ILE A 226 0.71 -5.48 -1.00
C ILE A 226 0.06 -5.90 0.33
N GLU A 227 -1.05 -6.64 0.31
CA GLU A 227 -1.75 -7.13 1.50
C GLU A 227 -0.97 -8.25 2.22
N LEU A 228 -0.17 -9.06 1.50
CA LEU A 228 0.79 -9.98 2.11
C LEU A 228 1.88 -9.25 2.88
N MET A 229 2.37 -8.13 2.34
CA MET A 229 3.43 -7.34 2.98
C MET A 229 2.87 -6.48 4.12
N GLY A 230 1.66 -5.94 3.96
CA GLY A 230 0.93 -5.14 4.93
C GLY A 230 0.09 -5.97 5.90
N ARG A 231 0.59 -7.13 6.34
CA ARG A 231 -0.12 -8.00 7.30
C ARG A 231 -0.23 -7.38 8.71
N TYR A 232 -1.16 -7.87 9.54
CA TYR A 232 -1.35 -7.41 10.92
C TYR A 232 -1.09 -8.55 11.94
N PRO A 233 -0.24 -8.34 12.96
CA PRO A 233 0.65 -7.19 13.13
C PRO A 233 1.70 -7.11 12.01
N LEU A 234 2.22 -5.91 11.79
CA LEU A 234 3.25 -5.69 10.77
C LEU A 234 4.51 -6.51 11.12
N PRO A 235 5.11 -7.25 10.16
CA PRO A 235 6.41 -7.87 10.36
C PRO A 235 7.48 -6.83 10.70
N GLU A 236 8.49 -7.26 11.44
CA GLU A 236 9.71 -6.48 11.56
C GLU A 236 10.49 -6.46 10.24
N GLN A 237 11.32 -5.44 10.06
CA GLN A 237 12.12 -5.26 8.84
C GLN A 237 13.01 -6.48 8.50
N GLN A 238 13.44 -7.23 9.50
CA GLN A 238 14.22 -8.45 9.31
C GLN A 238 13.47 -9.50 8.48
N TYR A 239 12.16 -9.64 8.66
CA TYR A 239 11.34 -10.57 7.89
C TYR A 239 11.41 -10.25 6.38
N TYR A 240 11.30 -8.96 6.02
CA TYR A 240 11.40 -8.53 4.62
C TYR A 240 12.80 -8.74 4.07
N ASN A 241 13.84 -8.49 4.87
CA ASN A 241 15.21 -8.75 4.47
C ASN A 241 15.44 -10.24 4.18
N ASP A 242 14.93 -11.13 5.02
CA ASP A 242 15.06 -12.57 4.85
C ASP A 242 14.27 -13.05 3.62
N LEU A 243 13.11 -12.45 3.35
CA LEU A 243 12.34 -12.68 2.13
C LEU A 243 13.12 -12.26 0.87
N ILE A 244 13.72 -11.07 0.86
CA ILE A 244 14.55 -10.60 -0.27
C ILE A 244 15.81 -11.47 -0.44
N LYS A 245 16.45 -11.89 0.64
CA LYS A 245 17.64 -12.77 0.59
C LYS A 245 17.29 -14.15 0.06
N HIS A 246 16.15 -14.71 0.48
CA HIS A 246 15.66 -15.98 -0.03
C HIS A 246 15.41 -15.90 -1.54
N ASP A 247 14.89 -14.76 -2.01
CA ASP A 247 14.51 -14.59 -3.41
C ASP A 247 14.68 -13.16 -3.95
N PRO A 248 15.91 -12.79 -4.37
CA PRO A 248 16.18 -11.43 -4.83
C PRO A 248 15.42 -11.04 -6.10
N SER A 249 14.95 -12.04 -6.87
CA SER A 249 14.21 -11.80 -8.12
C SER A 249 12.83 -11.19 -7.89
N LEU A 250 12.28 -11.28 -6.68
CA LEU A 250 11.02 -10.64 -6.30
C LEU A 250 11.04 -9.12 -6.56
N LEU A 251 12.13 -8.45 -6.17
CA LEU A 251 12.24 -7.01 -6.39
C LEU A 251 12.28 -6.67 -7.88
N ASP A 252 12.99 -7.47 -8.70
CA ASP A 252 13.01 -7.30 -10.16
C ASP A 252 11.62 -7.45 -10.77
N LEU A 253 10.86 -8.45 -10.32
CA LEU A 253 9.48 -8.68 -10.75
C LEU A 253 8.54 -7.56 -10.34
N LEU A 254 8.62 -7.06 -9.09
CA LEU A 254 7.82 -5.95 -8.61
C LEU A 254 8.10 -4.66 -9.39
N PHE A 255 9.38 -4.38 -9.69
CA PHE A 255 9.72 -3.25 -10.55
C PHE A 255 9.18 -3.43 -11.98
N LYS A 256 9.22 -4.63 -12.55
CA LYS A 256 8.58 -4.90 -13.85
C LYS A 256 7.07 -4.67 -13.80
N CYS A 257 6.40 -5.11 -12.73
CA CYS A 257 4.97 -4.87 -12.53
C CYS A 257 4.67 -3.36 -12.38
N SER A 258 5.57 -2.58 -11.77
CA SER A 258 5.46 -1.12 -11.67
C SER A 258 5.54 -0.37 -13.01
N LEU A 259 5.90 -1.07 -14.09
CA LEU A 259 5.98 -0.53 -15.45
C LEU A 259 4.81 -0.99 -16.35
N VAL A 260 3.84 -1.71 -15.79
CA VAL A 260 2.61 -2.09 -16.50
C VAL A 260 1.82 -0.82 -16.80
N LYS A 261 1.59 -0.57 -18.10
CA LYS A 261 0.90 0.62 -18.56
C LYS A 261 -0.59 0.53 -18.27
N ARG A 262 -1.21 1.66 -17.92
CA ARG A 262 -2.66 1.78 -17.93
C ARG A 262 -3.13 1.96 -19.36
N GLU A 263 -4.03 1.08 -19.78
CA GLU A 263 -4.56 1.06 -21.13
C GLU A 263 -5.91 1.79 -21.17
N ALA A 264 -6.30 2.30 -22.34
CA ALA A 264 -7.51 3.11 -22.49
C ALA A 264 -8.79 2.41 -21.99
N TRP A 265 -8.87 1.08 -22.10
CA TRP A 265 -10.02 0.30 -21.64
C TRP A 265 -10.11 0.13 -20.12
N TYR A 266 -9.06 0.48 -19.37
CA TYR A 266 -9.04 0.42 -17.90
C TYR A 266 -8.00 1.40 -17.32
N ALA A 267 -8.24 2.69 -17.50
CA ALA A 267 -7.31 3.75 -17.06
C ALA A 267 -7.15 3.84 -15.54
N GLN A 268 -8.05 3.24 -14.74
CA GLN A 268 -7.97 3.20 -13.28
C GLN A 268 -7.04 2.11 -12.74
N LEU A 269 -6.35 1.36 -13.60
CA LEU A 269 -5.47 0.26 -13.19
C LEU A 269 -4.46 0.68 -12.12
N GLU A 270 -4.46 -0.02 -10.99
CA GLU A 270 -3.57 0.32 -9.86
C GLU A 270 -2.28 -0.51 -9.79
N VAL A 271 -2.06 -1.41 -10.75
CA VAL A 271 -0.94 -2.38 -10.72
C VAL A 271 0.41 -1.69 -10.56
N ASP A 272 0.62 -0.59 -11.27
CA ASP A 272 1.86 0.16 -11.28
C ASP A 272 2.22 0.65 -9.86
N VAL A 273 1.30 1.39 -9.24
CA VAL A 273 1.47 1.99 -7.92
C VAL A 273 1.48 0.94 -6.82
N ARG A 274 0.61 -0.08 -6.85
CA ARG A 274 0.57 -1.13 -5.82
C ARG A 274 1.82 -1.98 -5.80
N SER A 275 2.39 -2.26 -6.97
CA SER A 275 3.65 -3.00 -7.07
C SER A 275 4.81 -2.20 -6.46
N LEU A 276 4.85 -0.88 -6.71
CA LEU A 276 5.89 -0.02 -6.13
C LEU A 276 5.68 0.23 -4.63
N GLU A 277 4.42 0.39 -4.18
CA GLU A 277 4.08 0.45 -2.76
C GLU A 277 4.53 -0.82 -2.03
N THR A 278 4.38 -2.00 -2.65
CA THR A 278 4.90 -3.27 -2.10
C THR A 278 6.40 -3.20 -1.85
N VAL A 279 7.18 -2.64 -2.79
CA VAL A 279 8.63 -2.42 -2.61
C VAL A 279 8.91 -1.45 -1.45
N VAL A 280 8.15 -0.36 -1.34
CA VAL A 280 8.31 0.60 -0.23
C VAL A 280 7.90 0.00 1.10
N PHE A 281 6.89 -0.87 1.14
CA PHE A 281 6.51 -1.63 2.33
C PHE A 281 7.63 -2.52 2.84
N MET A 282 8.32 -3.21 1.93
CA MET A 282 9.47 -4.05 2.25
C MET A 282 10.69 -3.24 2.73
N LEU A 283 10.66 -1.91 2.60
CA LEU A 283 11.72 -0.96 2.98
C LEU A 283 11.13 0.22 3.78
N ASN A 284 10.17 -0.07 4.65
CA ASN A 284 9.40 0.98 5.31
C ASN A 284 10.23 1.66 6.41
N LEU A 285 10.16 2.98 6.46
CA LEU A 285 10.78 3.75 7.53
C LEU A 285 9.98 3.55 8.83
N PRO A 286 10.64 3.19 9.95
CA PRO A 286 9.95 3.03 11.22
C PRO A 286 9.17 4.29 11.60
N VAL A 287 7.89 4.12 11.88
CA VAL A 287 6.92 5.22 12.11
C VAL A 287 7.21 6.04 13.37
N GLU A 288 7.96 5.47 14.33
CA GLU A 288 8.44 6.21 15.49
C GLU A 288 9.73 7.00 15.24
N MET A 289 10.44 6.78 14.13
CA MET A 289 11.72 7.45 13.86
C MET A 289 11.54 8.72 13.03
N VAL A 290 12.40 9.71 13.27
CA VAL A 290 12.63 10.84 12.36
C VAL A 290 14.06 10.71 11.84
N PRO A 291 14.23 10.16 10.63
CA PRO A 291 15.54 10.02 10.01
C PRO A 291 16.31 11.35 9.95
N GLY A 292 17.64 11.28 10.05
CA GLY A 292 18.51 12.47 10.11
C GLY A 292 18.77 13.01 11.53
N LEU A 293 18.00 12.57 12.53
CA LEU A 293 18.28 12.87 13.94
C LEU A 293 19.07 11.75 14.60
N LYS A 294 20.22 12.09 15.19
CA LYS A 294 20.91 11.22 16.14
C LYS A 294 20.16 11.29 17.46
N LEU A 295 19.30 10.32 17.70
CA LEU A 295 18.43 10.29 18.86
C LEU A 295 19.05 9.46 19.99
N GLU A 296 19.10 10.05 21.17
CA GLU A 296 19.35 9.34 22.42
C GLU A 296 18.05 9.24 23.23
N VAL A 297 17.56 8.02 23.49
CA VAL A 297 16.37 7.78 24.32
C VAL A 297 16.79 7.20 25.66
N ASP A 298 16.33 7.83 26.74
CA ASP A 298 16.53 7.39 28.12
C ASP A 298 15.55 6.26 28.51
N ASP A 299 15.49 5.23 27.66
CA ASP A 299 14.98 3.87 27.90
C ASP A 299 15.78 2.93 26.99
N ARG A 300 16.59 2.06 27.60
CA ARG A 300 17.52 1.19 26.89
C ARG A 300 16.85 0.26 25.89
N ALA A 301 15.70 -0.32 26.25
CA ALA A 301 14.99 -1.26 25.40
C ALA A 301 14.40 -0.56 24.17
N VAL A 302 13.88 0.66 24.35
CA VAL A 302 13.42 1.48 23.23
C VAL A 302 14.59 1.86 22.31
N GLN A 303 15.73 2.31 22.87
CA GLN A 303 16.92 2.67 22.09
C GLN A 303 17.46 1.49 21.26
N GLU A 304 17.69 0.34 21.89
CA GLU A 304 18.20 -0.88 21.21
C GLU A 304 17.26 -1.30 20.06
N ARG A 305 15.94 -1.23 20.27
CA ARG A 305 14.96 -1.55 19.23
C ARG A 305 15.00 -0.56 18.06
N LEU A 306 15.17 0.74 18.31
CA LEU A 306 15.30 1.74 17.25
C LEU A 306 16.55 1.49 16.40
N GLU A 307 17.69 1.23 17.05
CA GLU A 307 18.96 0.93 16.38
C GLU A 307 18.86 -0.35 15.54
N GLN A 308 18.27 -1.41 16.10
CA GLN A 308 18.03 -2.65 15.37
C GLN A 308 17.13 -2.43 14.14
N ARG A 309 16.02 -1.70 14.29
CA ARG A 309 15.09 -1.41 13.19
C ARG A 309 15.74 -0.57 12.09
N TRP A 310 16.54 0.43 12.48
CA TRP A 310 17.29 1.24 11.54
C TRP A 310 18.36 0.44 10.80
N GLY A 311 19.15 -0.36 11.52
CA GLY A 311 20.16 -1.24 10.95
C GLY A 311 19.55 -2.22 9.94
N ALA A 312 18.47 -2.90 10.34
CA ALA A 312 17.74 -3.81 9.45
C ALA A 312 17.20 -3.09 8.20
N LEU A 313 16.71 -1.85 8.32
CA LEU A 313 16.27 -1.09 7.15
C LEU A 313 17.44 -0.80 6.21
N MET A 314 18.57 -0.35 6.74
CA MET A 314 19.76 -0.09 5.93
C MET A 314 20.24 -1.36 5.23
N ASP A 315 20.22 -2.51 5.89
CA ASP A 315 20.53 -3.81 5.27
C ASP A 315 19.58 -4.13 4.12
N GLY A 316 18.27 -3.89 4.29
CA GLY A 316 17.27 -4.04 3.23
C GLY A 316 17.55 -3.16 2.01
N VAL A 317 17.96 -1.91 2.22
CA VAL A 317 18.39 -1.02 1.12
C VAL A 317 19.68 -1.52 0.46
N GLY A 318 20.59 -2.12 1.23
CA GLY A 318 21.77 -2.81 0.70
C GLY A 318 21.38 -3.93 -0.27
N LEU A 319 20.39 -4.74 0.08
CA LEU A 319 19.87 -5.80 -0.79
C LEU A 319 19.24 -5.24 -2.08
N LEU A 320 18.44 -4.17 -1.97
CA LEU A 320 17.85 -3.49 -3.13
C LEU A 320 18.93 -2.96 -4.09
N THR A 321 19.94 -2.28 -3.54
CA THR A 321 20.99 -1.61 -4.33
C THR A 321 22.06 -2.57 -4.84
N ALA A 322 22.09 -3.80 -4.34
CA ALA A 322 22.86 -4.89 -4.94
C ALA A 322 22.23 -5.42 -6.25
N LEU A 323 20.96 -5.12 -6.54
CA LEU A 323 20.32 -5.58 -7.76
C LEU A 323 20.91 -4.92 -9.01
N PRO A 324 21.13 -5.68 -10.10
CA PRO A 324 21.57 -5.11 -11.36
C PRO A 324 20.59 -4.04 -11.87
N ASN A 325 21.14 -2.89 -12.24
CA ASN A 325 20.38 -1.77 -12.78
C ASN A 325 19.26 -1.24 -11.85
N TRP A 326 19.36 -1.43 -10.53
CA TRP A 326 18.34 -0.97 -9.56
C TRP A 326 17.93 0.50 -9.77
N ARG A 327 18.91 1.39 -10.01
CA ARG A 327 18.66 2.81 -10.29
C ARG A 327 17.77 2.98 -11.52
N ARG A 328 18.08 2.25 -12.59
CA ARG A 328 17.33 2.32 -13.84
C ARG A 328 15.88 1.93 -13.62
N LYS A 329 15.61 0.92 -12.78
CA LYS A 329 14.24 0.49 -12.46
C LYS A 329 13.41 1.63 -11.86
N ILE A 330 14.02 2.38 -10.92
CA ILE A 330 13.37 3.54 -10.29
C ILE A 330 13.19 4.69 -11.29
N THR A 331 14.22 5.01 -12.09
CA THR A 331 14.13 6.10 -13.07
C THR A 331 13.17 5.79 -14.22
N ASP A 332 13.09 4.52 -14.64
CA ASP A 332 12.18 4.07 -15.68
C ASP A 332 10.73 4.13 -15.17
N GLY A 333 10.47 3.81 -13.88
CA GLY A 333 9.17 4.01 -13.25
C GLY A 333 8.74 5.48 -13.21
N TRP A 334 9.64 6.39 -12.82
CA TRP A 334 9.36 7.82 -12.89
C TRP A 334 9.06 8.29 -14.32
N LYS A 335 9.89 7.85 -15.28
CA LYS A 335 9.72 8.16 -16.69
C LYS A 335 8.37 7.65 -17.21
N HIS A 336 7.97 6.45 -16.82
CA HIS A 336 6.70 5.84 -17.19
C HIS A 336 5.50 6.74 -16.83
N ILE A 337 5.45 7.27 -15.61
CA ILE A 337 4.34 8.17 -15.19
C ILE A 337 4.40 9.52 -15.91
N ILE A 338 5.59 10.09 -16.13
CA ILE A 338 5.72 11.37 -16.83
C ILE A 338 5.32 11.27 -18.31
N GLU A 339 5.62 10.13 -18.96
CA GLU A 339 5.28 9.89 -20.36
C GLU A 339 3.84 9.41 -20.57
N GLU A 340 3.21 8.86 -19.53
CA GLU A 340 1.79 8.52 -19.57
C GLU A 340 0.97 9.81 -19.71
N SER A 341 0.23 9.92 -20.81
CA SER A 341 -0.60 11.09 -21.08
C SER A 341 -1.82 11.09 -20.13
N PRO A 342 -2.07 12.19 -19.41
CA PRO A 342 -3.21 12.29 -18.51
C PRO A 342 -4.55 12.25 -19.28
N THR A 343 -4.54 12.55 -20.58
CA THR A 343 -5.74 12.68 -21.43
C THR A 343 -6.06 11.44 -22.24
N VAL A 344 -5.37 10.31 -22.06
CA VAL A 344 -5.69 9.08 -22.80
C VAL A 344 -7.11 8.63 -22.47
N ASN A 345 -8.01 9.04 -23.36
CA ASN A 345 -9.22 8.37 -23.80
C ASN A 345 -10.37 8.25 -22.82
N VAL A 346 -10.76 9.33 -22.16
CA VAL A 346 -12.13 9.42 -21.63
C VAL A 346 -13.15 9.20 -22.75
N GLU A 347 -13.00 9.95 -23.84
CA GLU A 347 -13.92 9.87 -24.99
C GLU A 347 -13.75 8.58 -25.80
N GLU A 348 -12.54 8.10 -26.02
CA GLU A 348 -12.30 6.88 -26.81
C GLU A 348 -12.49 5.61 -25.96
N ALA A 349 -12.35 5.64 -24.63
CA ALA A 349 -12.86 4.57 -23.78
C ALA A 349 -14.40 4.51 -23.80
N GLN A 350 -15.06 5.66 -23.81
CA GLN A 350 -16.52 5.72 -23.95
C GLN A 350 -16.99 5.28 -25.35
N LYS A 351 -16.33 5.72 -26.42
CA LYS A 351 -16.73 5.45 -27.81
C LYS A 351 -16.30 4.07 -28.32
N SER A 352 -15.12 3.59 -27.94
CA SER A 352 -14.48 2.39 -28.53
C SER A 352 -14.47 1.19 -27.59
N HIS A 353 -14.73 1.38 -26.29
CA HIS A 353 -14.63 0.32 -25.29
C HIS A 353 -15.90 0.10 -24.47
N TYR A 354 -17.05 0.62 -24.90
CA TYR A 354 -18.39 0.33 -24.36
C TYR A 354 -18.42 0.12 -22.84
N ALA A 355 -17.75 0.99 -22.09
CA ALA A 355 -17.70 0.88 -20.65
C ALA A 355 -19.15 0.93 -20.13
N VAL A 356 -19.54 -0.08 -19.33
CA VAL A 356 -20.90 -0.22 -18.78
C VAL A 356 -21.33 1.07 -18.06
N GLU A 357 -20.36 1.77 -17.47
CA GLU A 357 -20.50 3.14 -17.01
C GLU A 357 -19.57 4.07 -17.81
N PRO A 358 -20.06 5.24 -18.27
CA PRO A 358 -19.22 6.20 -19.00
C PRO A 358 -18.13 6.75 -18.08
N TYR A 359 -16.90 6.83 -18.61
CA TYR A 359 -15.75 7.34 -17.85
C TYR A 359 -16.05 8.76 -17.34
N SER A 360 -16.15 8.91 -16.02
CA SER A 360 -16.59 10.14 -15.37
C SER A 360 -15.42 11.03 -14.97
N ILE A 361 -15.68 12.31 -14.71
CA ILE A 361 -14.67 13.22 -14.12
C ILE A 361 -14.14 12.66 -12.80
N LYS A 362 -14.97 11.95 -12.03
CA LYS A 362 -14.55 11.32 -10.78
C LYS A 362 -13.49 10.24 -11.03
N GLU A 363 -13.65 9.42 -12.07
CA GLU A 363 -12.69 8.37 -12.44
C GLU A 363 -11.41 8.94 -13.06
N PHE A 364 -11.55 10.02 -13.84
CA PHE A 364 -10.42 10.83 -14.28
C PHE A 364 -9.57 11.30 -13.09
N MET A 365 -10.21 11.92 -12.10
CA MET A 365 -9.52 12.40 -10.90
C MET A 365 -8.97 11.25 -10.05
N ALA A 366 -9.63 10.08 -10.03
CA ALA A 366 -9.07 8.89 -9.39
C ALA A 366 -7.77 8.45 -10.07
N THR A 367 -7.72 8.46 -11.40
CA THR A 367 -6.51 8.15 -12.18
C THR A 367 -5.38 9.13 -11.87
N MET A 368 -5.67 10.43 -11.82
CA MET A 368 -4.70 11.45 -11.41
C MET A 368 -4.21 11.22 -9.97
N ARG A 369 -5.08 10.79 -9.06
CA ARG A 369 -4.66 10.42 -7.70
C ARG A 369 -3.71 9.22 -7.69
N LEU A 370 -3.94 8.21 -8.53
CA LEU A 370 -3.04 7.04 -8.64
C LEU A 370 -1.66 7.45 -9.17
N ARG A 371 -1.61 8.33 -10.19
CA ARG A 371 -0.35 8.90 -10.70
C ARG A 371 0.39 9.68 -9.62
N GLY A 372 -0.34 10.50 -8.87
CA GLY A 372 0.19 11.21 -7.71
C GLY A 372 0.76 10.27 -6.64
N ASN A 373 0.02 9.20 -6.31
CA ASN A 373 0.47 8.17 -5.36
C ASN A 373 1.77 7.52 -5.84
N PHE A 374 1.88 7.18 -7.12
CA PHE A 374 3.13 6.64 -7.69
C PHE A 374 4.31 7.60 -7.48
N ARG A 375 4.13 8.90 -7.75
CA ARG A 375 5.18 9.92 -7.59
C ARG A 375 5.69 10.00 -6.16
N ILE A 376 4.79 10.05 -5.18
CA ILE A 376 5.18 10.13 -3.76
C ILE A 376 5.84 8.84 -3.26
N VAL A 377 5.44 7.68 -3.81
CA VAL A 377 6.08 6.38 -3.51
C VAL A 377 7.52 6.36 -4.08
N VAL A 378 7.74 6.87 -5.29
CA VAL A 378 9.10 7.05 -5.86
C VAL A 378 9.95 7.96 -4.97
N PHE A 379 9.42 9.12 -4.54
CA PHE A 379 10.14 10.02 -3.63
C PHE A 379 10.44 9.36 -2.29
N ARG A 380 9.53 8.58 -1.73
CA ARG A 380 9.75 7.84 -0.49
C ARG A 380 10.90 6.84 -0.64
N LEU A 381 10.91 6.06 -1.72
CA LEU A 381 11.98 5.11 -2.01
C LEU A 381 13.34 5.80 -2.19
N MET A 382 13.38 6.88 -2.97
CA MET A 382 14.59 7.70 -3.16
C MET A 382 15.10 8.32 -1.86
N THR A 383 14.19 8.75 -0.99
CA THR A 383 14.53 9.29 0.34
C THR A 383 15.22 8.22 1.18
N THR A 384 14.66 7.00 1.23
CA THR A 384 15.24 5.87 1.96
C THR A 384 16.64 5.50 1.41
N ILE A 385 16.80 5.50 0.08
CA ILE A 385 18.11 5.27 -0.57
C ILE A 385 19.11 6.38 -0.24
N ALA A 386 18.68 7.64 -0.20
CA ALA A 386 19.54 8.76 0.13
C ALA A 386 20.06 8.70 1.58
N TYR A 387 19.27 8.17 2.53
CA TYR A 387 19.77 7.88 3.89
C TYR A 387 20.84 6.78 3.88
N ALA A 388 20.64 5.74 3.06
CA ALA A 388 21.54 4.60 2.96
C ALA A 388 22.83 4.90 2.17
N ALA A 389 22.91 6.04 1.48
CA ALA A 389 24.04 6.39 0.63
C ALA A 389 25.38 6.32 1.37
N GLU A 390 25.44 6.78 2.62
CA GLU A 390 26.70 6.77 3.39
C GLU A 390 27.03 5.39 3.96
N THR A 391 26.02 4.55 4.22
CA THR A 391 26.20 3.18 4.72
C THR A 391 26.63 2.22 3.60
N HIS A 392 26.14 2.45 2.38
CA HIS A 392 26.40 1.58 1.21
C HIS A 392 27.05 2.34 0.04
N PRO A 393 28.24 2.93 0.23
CA PRO A 393 28.89 3.75 -0.80
C PRO A 393 29.35 2.93 -2.02
N GLN A 394 29.49 1.60 -1.89
CA GLN A 394 29.91 0.71 -2.97
C GLN A 394 28.77 0.36 -3.94
N SER A 395 27.53 0.24 -3.44
CA SER A 395 26.35 -0.07 -4.27
C SER A 395 25.57 1.17 -4.71
N ILE A 396 25.73 2.29 -4.00
CA ILE A 396 25.13 3.59 -4.32
C ILE A 396 26.23 4.55 -4.74
N SER A 397 26.48 4.67 -6.05
CA SER A 397 27.52 5.54 -6.60
C SER A 397 27.08 7.02 -6.62
N ASP A 398 28.06 7.91 -6.75
CA ASP A 398 27.81 9.36 -6.92
C ASP A 398 26.93 9.65 -8.15
N VAL A 399 27.14 8.90 -9.22
CA VAL A 399 26.35 9.00 -10.46
C VAL A 399 24.90 8.59 -10.22
N ASP A 400 24.63 7.62 -9.35
CA ASP A 400 23.27 7.20 -9.04
C ASP A 400 22.49 8.31 -8.34
N LEU A 401 23.10 8.95 -7.33
CA LEU A 401 22.52 10.08 -6.63
C LEU A 401 22.27 11.28 -7.57
N LEU A 402 23.22 11.58 -8.46
CA LEU A 402 23.07 12.71 -9.41
C LEU A 402 21.97 12.47 -10.44
N ASN A 403 21.70 11.22 -10.82
CA ASN A 403 20.58 10.87 -11.71
C ASN A 403 19.21 11.06 -11.04
N PHE A 404 19.14 11.02 -9.71
CA PHE A 404 17.94 11.29 -8.93
C PHE A 404 17.65 12.78 -8.73
N LEU A 405 18.61 13.66 -9.01
CA LEU A 405 18.46 15.09 -8.78
C LEU A 405 17.34 15.73 -9.59
N PRO A 406 17.17 15.47 -10.91
CA PRO A 406 16.06 16.04 -11.67
C PRO A 406 14.69 15.58 -11.17
N ILE A 407 14.60 14.33 -10.70
CA ILE A 407 13.36 13.73 -10.20
C ILE A 407 12.96 14.39 -8.87
N SER A 408 13.85 14.38 -7.89
CA SER A 408 13.58 14.99 -6.58
C SER A 408 13.34 16.51 -6.70
N HIS A 409 14.05 17.19 -7.60
CA HIS A 409 13.85 18.62 -7.88
C HIS A 409 12.44 18.90 -8.43
N ALA A 410 11.89 18.02 -9.27
CA ALA A 410 10.53 18.16 -9.78
C ALA A 410 9.48 18.05 -8.65
N GLY A 411 9.72 17.20 -7.65
CA GLY A 411 8.90 17.12 -6.44
C GLY A 411 9.02 18.35 -5.53
N CYS A 412 10.09 19.12 -5.64
CA CYS A 412 10.35 20.33 -4.86
C CYS A 412 10.01 21.62 -5.63
N GLN A 413 8.85 21.66 -6.30
CA GLN A 413 8.33 22.85 -6.98
C GLN A 413 7.09 23.42 -6.28
N PRO A 414 6.79 24.73 -6.40
CA PRO A 414 5.57 25.31 -5.86
C PRO A 414 4.33 24.53 -6.30
N VAL A 415 3.44 24.23 -5.35
CA VAL A 415 2.13 23.58 -5.58
C VAL A 415 1.08 24.64 -5.28
N ARG A 416 0.17 24.91 -6.24
CA ARG A 416 -0.90 25.90 -6.07
C ARG A 416 -1.84 25.46 -4.93
N THR A 417 -2.17 26.37 -4.02
CA THR A 417 -3.00 26.09 -2.82
C THR A 417 -4.50 26.02 -3.14
N LEU A 418 -5.32 25.60 -2.17
CA LEU A 418 -6.80 25.61 -2.27
C LEU A 418 -7.37 27.02 -2.56
N ALA A 419 -6.77 28.08 -2.00
CA ALA A 419 -7.25 29.45 -2.19
C ALA A 419 -7.12 29.95 -3.65
N GLY A 420 -6.15 29.41 -4.41
CA GLY A 420 -6.02 29.66 -5.85
C GLY A 420 -6.98 28.86 -6.74
N MET A 421 -7.88 28.03 -6.16
CA MET A 421 -8.84 27.20 -6.93
C MET A 421 -10.04 27.95 -7.46
N GLN A 422 -10.41 29.08 -6.85
CA GLN A 422 -11.47 29.93 -7.42
C GLN A 422 -11.10 30.40 -8.85
N ASP A 423 -9.80 30.29 -9.20
CA ASP A 423 -9.22 30.61 -10.50
C ASP A 423 -8.78 29.38 -11.33
N ALA A 424 -9.05 28.12 -10.94
CA ALA A 424 -8.65 26.97 -11.78
C ALA A 424 -9.46 26.99 -13.09
N ARG A 425 -8.81 27.33 -14.22
CA ARG A 425 -9.50 27.65 -15.48
C ARG A 425 -9.65 26.43 -16.40
N SER A 426 -8.96 25.32 -16.11
CA SER A 426 -8.97 24.12 -16.96
C SER A 426 -8.95 22.79 -16.19
N LEU A 427 -9.34 21.71 -16.89
CA LEU A 427 -9.27 20.33 -16.39
C LEU A 427 -7.82 19.92 -16.07
N ASP A 428 -6.86 20.37 -16.89
CA ASP A 428 -5.43 20.05 -16.71
C ASP A 428 -4.87 20.64 -15.41
N GLU A 429 -5.25 21.88 -15.06
CA GLU A 429 -4.84 22.49 -13.79
C GLU A 429 -5.43 21.73 -12.59
N SER A 430 -6.65 21.21 -12.73
CA SER A 430 -7.30 20.39 -11.72
C SER A 430 -6.63 19.02 -11.60
N ALA A 431 -6.25 18.41 -12.73
CA ALA A 431 -5.55 17.13 -12.80
C ALA A 431 -4.17 17.21 -12.13
N GLU A 432 -3.36 18.20 -12.51
CA GLU A 432 -2.03 18.43 -11.92
C GLU A 432 -2.13 18.62 -10.40
N ARG A 433 -3.13 19.37 -9.95
CA ARG A 433 -3.37 19.55 -8.52
C ARG A 433 -3.65 18.21 -7.83
N VAL A 434 -4.60 17.43 -8.34
CA VAL A 434 -4.97 16.13 -7.74
C VAL A 434 -3.76 15.20 -7.67
N GLU A 435 -2.91 15.17 -8.70
CA GLU A 435 -1.65 14.43 -8.66
C GLU A 435 -0.73 14.93 -7.53
N ARG A 436 -0.58 16.25 -7.35
CA ARG A 436 0.41 16.81 -6.42
C ARG A 436 -0.08 16.87 -4.97
N THR A 437 -1.39 16.75 -4.74
CA THR A 437 -2.00 16.69 -3.40
C THR A 437 -2.50 15.28 -3.03
N SER A 438 -2.17 14.26 -3.81
CA SER A 438 -2.54 12.88 -3.50
C SER A 438 -1.78 12.37 -2.28
N VAL A 439 -2.42 11.54 -1.46
CA VAL A 439 -1.81 10.88 -0.31
C VAL A 439 -1.96 9.37 -0.49
N ALA A 440 -0.88 8.62 -0.27
CA ALA A 440 -0.93 7.17 -0.25
C ALA A 440 -1.07 6.71 1.20
N TYR A 441 -2.11 5.93 1.47
CA TYR A 441 -2.38 5.36 2.78
C TYR A 441 -2.80 3.91 2.63
N HIS A 442 -2.28 3.05 3.49
CA HIS A 442 -2.65 1.65 3.57
C HIS A 442 -2.86 1.25 5.03
N GLN A 443 -3.99 0.62 5.29
CA GLN A 443 -4.39 0.07 6.57
C GLN A 443 -4.39 -1.44 6.45
N ALA A 444 -3.60 -2.14 7.27
CA ALA A 444 -3.76 -3.58 7.41
C ALA A 444 -5.17 -3.86 7.93
N GLY A 445 -5.81 -4.91 7.41
CA GLY A 445 -7.04 -5.43 8.00
C GLY A 445 -8.30 -4.57 7.83
N LYS A 446 -8.31 -3.55 6.97
CA LYS A 446 -9.40 -2.57 6.77
C LYS A 446 -10.80 -3.14 6.41
N MET A 447 -10.99 -4.44 6.40
CA MET A 447 -12.26 -5.04 6.03
C MET A 447 -13.00 -5.71 7.20
N ASP A 448 -12.35 -5.97 8.34
CA ASP A 448 -13.10 -6.39 9.51
C ASP A 448 -13.51 -5.21 10.39
N SER A 449 -14.64 -4.62 10.04
CA SER A 449 -15.29 -3.58 10.84
C SER A 449 -15.50 -3.96 12.31
N THR A 450 -15.45 -5.25 12.67
CA THR A 450 -15.63 -5.75 14.03
C THR A 450 -14.32 -5.88 14.81
N MET A 451 -13.16 -5.87 14.14
CA MET A 451 -11.84 -5.77 14.78
C MET A 451 -11.38 -4.32 14.96
N MET A 452 -12.03 -3.36 14.27
CA MET A 452 -11.76 -1.93 14.38
C MET A 452 -12.02 -1.41 15.79
N SER A 453 -11.06 -1.56 16.69
CA SER A 453 -11.07 -0.95 18.03
C SER A 453 -10.84 0.56 17.99
N GLY A 454 -10.74 1.15 16.79
CA GLY A 454 -10.39 2.56 16.57
C GLY A 454 -8.93 2.90 16.91
N LYS A 455 -8.14 1.92 17.34
CA LYS A 455 -6.73 2.06 17.73
C LYS A 455 -5.74 1.47 16.70
N GLU A 456 -6.18 1.08 15.51
CA GLU A 456 -5.27 0.50 14.51
C GLU A 456 -4.49 1.58 13.75
N ASP A 457 -3.17 1.43 13.74
CA ASP A 457 -2.27 2.37 13.09
C ASP A 457 -2.24 2.15 11.56
N HIS A 458 -2.12 3.23 10.79
CA HIS A 458 -1.80 3.11 9.36
C HIS A 458 -0.42 2.46 9.21
N VAL A 459 -0.33 1.49 8.31
CA VAL A 459 0.85 0.63 8.16
C VAL A 459 1.83 1.23 7.16
N LEU A 460 1.29 1.89 6.13
CA LEU A 460 2.03 2.78 5.26
C LEU A 460 1.23 4.07 5.11
N GLN A 461 1.90 5.19 5.32
CA GLN A 461 1.36 6.49 4.99
C GLN A 461 2.48 7.35 4.40
N ILE A 462 2.26 7.77 3.15
CA ILE A 462 3.14 8.67 2.43
C ILE A 462 2.33 9.92 2.12
N ASN A 463 2.81 11.05 2.63
CA ASN A 463 2.14 12.32 2.48
C ASN A 463 2.25 12.85 1.04
N GLU A 464 1.49 13.90 0.77
CA GLU A 464 1.48 14.57 -0.53
C GLU A 464 2.85 15.03 -1.02
N GLU A 465 2.95 15.26 -2.33
CA GLU A 465 4.20 15.70 -2.97
C GLU A 465 4.73 17.00 -2.36
N ALA A 466 3.83 17.89 -1.93
CA ALA A 466 4.19 19.18 -1.33
C ALA A 466 5.08 19.06 -0.09
N ILE A 467 5.10 17.91 0.60
CA ILE A 467 6.00 17.64 1.72
C ILE A 467 7.00 16.51 1.41
N THR A 468 6.56 15.42 0.78
CA THR A 468 7.42 14.26 0.49
C THR A 468 8.49 14.60 -0.57
N GLY A 469 8.16 15.44 -1.55
CA GLY A 469 9.10 15.93 -2.56
C GLY A 469 10.24 16.74 -1.96
N PRO A 470 9.97 17.81 -1.16
CA PRO A 470 11.00 18.54 -0.43
C PRO A 470 11.85 17.67 0.50
N ILE A 471 11.26 16.74 1.26
CA ILE A 471 12.03 15.79 2.10
C ILE A 471 13.01 15.01 1.24
N CYS A 472 12.54 14.43 0.14
CA CYS A 472 13.39 13.67 -0.79
C CYS A 472 14.51 14.53 -1.38
N HIS A 473 14.19 15.76 -1.81
CA HIS A 473 15.16 16.64 -2.43
C HIS A 473 16.24 17.11 -1.47
N ILE A 474 15.87 17.61 -0.29
CA ILE A 474 16.84 18.04 0.73
C ILE A 474 17.69 16.84 1.18
N GLN A 475 17.10 15.66 1.38
CA GLN A 475 17.86 14.48 1.75
C GLN A 475 18.89 14.06 0.69
N LEU A 476 18.52 14.16 -0.58
CA LEU A 476 19.46 13.93 -1.67
C LEU A 476 20.59 14.97 -1.65
N LEU A 477 20.27 16.25 -1.45
CA LEU A 477 21.27 17.32 -1.35
C LEU A 477 22.23 17.11 -0.17
N ILE A 478 21.75 16.58 0.97
CA ILE A 478 22.59 16.19 2.11
C ILE A 478 23.59 15.12 1.69
N ALA A 479 23.12 14.03 1.05
CA ALA A 479 23.99 12.95 0.57
C ALA A 479 25.03 13.48 -0.43
N LEU A 480 24.62 14.35 -1.36
CA LEU A 480 25.54 15.01 -2.29
C LEU A 480 26.58 15.89 -1.56
N SER A 481 26.18 16.58 -0.48
CA SER A 481 27.07 17.44 0.31
C SER A 481 28.13 16.63 1.04
N LYS A 482 27.70 15.56 1.74
CA LYS A 482 28.60 14.67 2.49
C LYS A 482 29.67 14.05 1.59
N ARG A 483 29.34 13.78 0.32
CA ARG A 483 30.29 13.26 -0.69
C ARG A 483 31.08 14.33 -1.45
N GLY A 484 30.90 15.61 -1.10
CA GLY A 484 31.59 16.75 -1.72
C GLY A 484 31.21 16.98 -3.19
N LEU A 485 30.01 16.57 -3.61
CA LEU A 485 29.64 16.56 -5.04
C LEU A 485 29.30 17.94 -5.61
N PHE A 486 28.91 18.90 -4.78
CA PHE A 486 28.64 20.27 -5.26
C PHE A 486 29.85 20.90 -5.95
N GLU A 487 31.03 20.80 -5.36
CA GLU A 487 32.25 21.38 -5.95
C GLU A 487 32.80 20.51 -7.09
N LYS A 488 32.78 19.18 -6.94
CA LYS A 488 33.19 18.25 -8.00
C LYS A 488 32.40 18.49 -9.30
N VAL A 489 31.07 18.58 -9.22
CA VAL A 489 30.21 18.76 -10.41
C VAL A 489 30.47 20.11 -11.09
N LYS A 490 30.72 21.19 -10.34
CA LYS A 490 31.04 22.50 -10.92
C LYS A 490 32.29 22.44 -11.80
N GLN A 491 33.29 21.66 -11.38
CA GLN A 491 34.58 21.51 -12.07
C GLN A 491 34.52 20.60 -13.30
N TRP A 492 33.50 19.75 -13.43
CA TRP A 492 33.39 18.84 -14.58
C TRP A 492 33.23 19.59 -15.91
N THR A 493 33.98 19.15 -16.92
CA THR A 493 33.88 19.63 -18.30
C THR A 493 33.07 18.66 -19.18
N SER A 494 33.03 17.39 -18.80
CA SER A 494 32.23 16.33 -19.42
C SER A 494 31.44 15.54 -18.37
N ALA A 495 30.32 14.95 -18.78
CA ALA A 495 29.54 14.07 -17.92
C ALA A 495 30.31 12.76 -17.64
N PRO A 496 30.35 12.26 -16.39
CA PRO A 496 30.89 10.94 -16.12
C PRO A 496 30.03 9.84 -16.74
N GLU A 497 30.62 8.66 -16.91
CA GLU A 497 29.91 7.49 -17.43
C GLU A 497 28.69 7.15 -16.57
N GLY A 498 27.59 6.76 -17.23
CA GLY A 498 26.36 6.38 -16.55
C GLY A 498 25.46 7.54 -16.10
N LEU A 499 25.89 8.81 -16.22
CA LEU A 499 25.04 9.98 -15.99
C LEU A 499 24.04 10.16 -17.14
N LYS A 500 22.75 10.04 -16.84
CA LYS A 500 21.63 10.10 -17.80
C LYS A 500 20.61 11.18 -17.41
N VAL A 501 21.10 12.36 -17.05
CA VAL A 501 20.25 13.52 -16.73
C VAL A 501 19.74 14.15 -18.04
N PRO A 502 18.42 14.33 -18.23
CA PRO A 502 17.89 15.07 -19.38
C PRO A 502 18.47 16.49 -19.45
N GLY A 503 19.02 16.88 -20.60
CA GLY A 503 19.76 18.15 -20.75
C GLY A 503 21.21 18.12 -20.25
N GLY A 504 21.72 16.95 -19.86
CA GLY A 504 23.13 16.69 -19.58
C GLY A 504 23.72 17.47 -18.41
N LEU A 505 25.05 17.65 -18.45
CA LEU A 505 25.82 18.31 -17.39
C LEU A 505 25.38 19.76 -17.16
N THR A 506 24.96 20.48 -18.20
CA THR A 506 24.46 21.86 -18.08
C THR A 506 23.22 21.94 -17.19
N LYS A 507 22.25 21.03 -17.39
CA LYS A 507 21.07 20.95 -16.51
C LYS A 507 21.49 20.61 -15.09
N LEU A 508 22.40 19.64 -14.91
CA LEU A 508 22.87 19.22 -13.60
C LEU A 508 23.55 20.38 -12.84
N LYS A 509 24.47 21.12 -13.47
CA LYS A 509 25.12 22.29 -12.86
C LYS A 509 24.12 23.38 -12.47
N ARG A 510 23.08 23.60 -13.28
CA ARG A 510 21.99 24.53 -12.94
C ARG A 510 21.21 24.07 -11.71
N LEU A 511 20.88 22.78 -11.62
CA LEU A 511 20.16 22.22 -10.46
C LEU A 511 20.96 22.34 -9.16
N LEU A 512 22.29 22.28 -9.24
CA LEU A 512 23.20 22.47 -8.10
C LEU A 512 23.72 23.91 -7.95
N SER A 513 23.16 24.86 -8.70
CA SER A 513 23.56 26.27 -8.59
C SER A 513 23.07 26.88 -7.29
N ASP A 514 23.81 27.86 -6.77
CA ASP A 514 23.44 28.50 -5.49
C ASP A 514 22.04 29.12 -5.54
N ALA A 515 21.67 29.72 -6.67
CA ALA A 515 20.34 30.30 -6.87
C ALA A 515 19.22 29.26 -6.76
N GLU A 516 19.40 28.09 -7.39
CA GLU A 516 18.38 27.02 -7.34
C GLU A 516 18.31 26.38 -5.95
N LEU A 517 19.44 26.20 -5.27
CA LEU A 517 19.48 25.69 -3.90
C LEU A 517 18.78 26.63 -2.93
N ARG A 518 19.03 27.95 -3.03
CA ARG A 518 18.32 28.93 -2.20
C ARG A 518 16.81 28.90 -2.43
N LYS A 519 16.37 28.74 -3.68
CA LYS A 519 14.95 28.64 -4.05
C LYS A 519 14.30 27.40 -3.43
N THR A 520 14.92 26.23 -3.60
CA THR A 520 14.37 24.94 -3.11
C THR A 520 14.40 24.84 -1.58
N VAL A 521 15.46 25.32 -0.94
CA VAL A 521 15.55 25.43 0.53
C VAL A 521 14.49 26.40 1.07
N GLY A 522 14.36 27.59 0.46
CA GLY A 522 13.34 28.56 0.88
C GLY A 522 11.91 28.03 0.76
N LEU A 523 11.60 27.30 -0.32
CA LEU A 523 10.32 26.62 -0.47
C LEU A 523 10.12 25.54 0.60
N SER A 524 11.15 24.77 0.93
CA SER A 524 11.09 23.72 1.94
C SER A 524 10.78 24.29 3.33
N VAL A 525 11.38 25.42 3.70
CA VAL A 525 11.09 26.12 4.97
C VAL A 525 9.63 26.60 5.03
N LEU A 526 9.09 27.09 3.91
CA LEU A 526 7.68 27.45 3.82
C LEU A 526 6.78 26.21 4.05
N ARG A 527 7.08 25.09 3.37
CA ARG A 527 6.32 23.84 3.50
C ARG A 527 6.35 23.24 4.90
N LEU A 528 7.49 23.34 5.58
CA LEU A 528 7.61 22.94 6.99
C LEU A 528 6.57 23.66 7.86
N SER A 529 6.46 24.98 7.70
CA SER A 529 5.53 25.80 8.48
C SER A 529 4.07 25.52 8.12
N GLU A 530 3.75 25.43 6.82
CA GLU A 530 2.41 25.10 6.34
C GLU A 530 1.93 23.74 6.85
N ARG A 531 2.78 22.71 6.79
CA ARG A 531 2.43 21.35 7.23
C ARG A 531 2.13 21.30 8.72
N ARG A 532 2.88 22.05 9.55
CA ARG A 532 2.56 22.18 10.97
C ARG A 532 1.20 22.83 11.20
N GLU A 533 0.84 23.85 10.42
CA GLU A 533 -0.48 24.47 10.54
C GLU A 533 -1.61 23.52 10.14
N ILE A 534 -1.42 22.67 9.13
CA ILE A 534 -2.38 21.61 8.81
C ILE A 534 -2.57 20.67 10.01
N GLY A 535 -1.47 20.28 10.68
CA GLY A 535 -1.53 19.51 11.92
C GLY A 535 -2.27 20.25 13.06
N ASN A 536 -2.09 21.56 13.19
CA ASN A 536 -2.84 22.38 14.15
C ASN A 536 -4.34 22.39 13.83
N GLU A 537 -4.72 22.49 12.56
CA GLU A 537 -6.11 22.48 12.11
C GLU A 537 -6.76 21.13 12.39
N ALA A 538 -6.14 20.02 11.98
CA ALA A 538 -6.64 18.66 12.23
C ALA A 538 -6.82 18.38 13.73
N PHE A 539 -5.91 18.87 14.58
CA PHE A 539 -6.03 18.73 16.02
C PHE A 539 -7.15 19.59 16.62
N ARG A 540 -7.20 20.89 16.28
CA ARG A 540 -8.12 21.85 16.91
C ARG A 540 -9.57 21.72 16.44
N ARG A 541 -9.77 21.48 15.13
CA ARG A 541 -11.11 21.44 14.54
C ARG A 541 -11.69 20.04 14.60
N ASP A 542 -10.91 19.05 14.19
CA ASP A 542 -11.44 17.71 13.90
C ASP A 542 -11.14 16.70 15.01
N LYS A 543 -10.27 17.07 15.97
CA LYS A 543 -9.78 16.19 17.06
C LYS A 543 -9.22 14.86 16.54
N GLN A 544 -8.72 14.87 15.30
CA GLN A 544 -8.14 13.70 14.64
C GLN A 544 -6.69 13.53 15.07
N LEU A 545 -6.47 12.87 16.22
CA LEU A 545 -5.14 12.70 16.80
C LEU A 545 -4.17 11.99 15.83
N HIS A 546 -4.66 10.99 15.10
CA HIS A 546 -3.84 10.24 14.14
C HIS A 546 -3.36 11.15 13.02
N ASP A 547 -4.27 11.83 12.35
CA ASP A 547 -3.97 12.68 11.20
C ASP A 547 -3.05 13.81 11.63
N ALA A 548 -3.39 14.52 12.72
CA ALA A 548 -2.54 15.57 13.27
C ALA A 548 -1.11 15.09 13.59
N ARG A 549 -0.96 13.88 14.16
CA ARG A 549 0.36 13.30 14.43
C ARG A 549 1.17 13.11 13.15
N VAL A 550 0.55 12.62 12.08
CA VAL A 550 1.23 12.36 10.82
C VAL A 550 1.66 13.67 10.16
N GLU A 551 0.80 14.68 10.20
CA GLU A 551 1.11 16.04 9.77
C GLU A 551 2.38 16.56 10.48
N TYR A 552 2.39 16.52 11.82
CA TYR A 552 3.55 16.94 12.61
C TYR A 552 4.79 16.09 12.36
N TRP A 553 4.66 14.76 12.22
CA TRP A 553 5.78 13.86 11.96
C TRP A 553 6.44 14.12 10.60
N SER A 554 5.62 14.39 9.57
CA SER A 554 6.12 14.73 8.24
C SER A 554 6.80 16.10 8.21
N ALA A 555 6.26 17.08 8.95
CA ALA A 555 6.91 18.36 9.17
C ALA A 555 8.25 18.18 9.90
N ALA A 556 8.31 17.36 10.95
CA ALA A 556 9.54 17.05 11.67
C ALA A 556 10.60 16.39 10.78
N GLN A 557 10.23 15.48 9.86
CA GLN A 557 11.17 14.92 8.89
C GLN A 557 11.81 16.00 8.01
N LEU A 558 11.02 16.95 7.51
CA LEU A 558 11.56 18.05 6.71
C LEU A 558 12.43 19.00 7.55
N GLY A 559 12.00 19.30 8.78
CA GLY A 559 12.77 20.12 9.71
C GLY A 559 14.14 19.51 10.05
N ALA A 560 14.18 18.20 10.30
CA ALA A 560 15.42 17.46 10.54
C ALA A 560 16.35 17.52 9.32
N ALA A 561 15.82 17.26 8.12
CA ALA A 561 16.59 17.34 6.88
C ALA A 561 17.15 18.76 6.65
N LEU A 562 16.37 19.81 6.91
CA LEU A 562 16.84 21.20 6.76
C LEU A 562 17.97 21.53 7.75
N VAL A 563 17.83 21.12 9.02
CA VAL A 563 18.87 21.33 10.05
C VAL A 563 20.15 20.58 9.68
N GLU A 564 20.04 19.32 9.25
CA GLU A 564 21.20 18.54 8.81
C GLU A 564 21.84 19.14 7.55
N PHE A 565 21.03 19.62 6.59
CA PHE A 565 21.55 20.28 5.39
C PHE A 565 22.35 21.53 5.71
N ASP A 566 21.93 22.33 6.70
CA ASP A 566 22.70 23.48 7.16
C ASP A 566 24.06 23.06 7.74
N GLN A 567 24.07 21.99 8.54
CA GLN A 567 25.31 21.44 9.12
C GLN A 567 26.28 20.96 8.04
N VAL A 568 25.82 20.12 7.10
CA VAL A 568 26.69 19.57 6.05
C VAL A 568 27.07 20.59 4.97
N SER A 569 26.40 21.75 4.93
CA SER A 569 26.77 22.89 4.10
C SER A 569 27.60 23.95 4.83
N ASN A 570 28.04 23.65 6.06
CA ASN A 570 28.83 24.53 6.93
C ASN A 570 28.18 25.92 7.13
N GLY A 571 26.86 25.93 7.33
CA GLY A 571 26.10 27.15 7.62
C GLY A 571 25.89 28.09 6.42
N LYS A 572 26.18 27.63 5.20
CA LYS A 572 26.01 28.45 3.99
C LYS A 572 24.57 28.92 3.79
N TYR A 573 23.60 28.15 4.27
CA TYR A 573 22.17 28.41 4.13
C TYR A 573 21.48 28.78 5.45
N THR A 574 22.22 29.02 6.54
CA THR A 574 21.67 29.26 7.89
C THR A 574 20.62 30.36 7.91
N ASN A 575 20.86 31.47 7.20
CA ASN A 575 19.91 32.58 7.16
C ASN A 575 18.54 32.20 6.55
N LEU A 576 18.53 31.28 5.58
CA LEU A 576 17.29 30.78 4.98
C LEU A 576 16.60 29.76 5.88
N ILE A 577 17.38 28.92 6.55
CA ILE A 577 16.90 27.81 7.38
C ILE A 577 16.53 28.28 8.79
N SER A 578 16.91 29.51 9.17
CA SER A 578 16.63 30.08 10.49
C SER A 578 15.19 29.90 10.95
N GLY A 579 15.00 29.32 12.13
CA GLY A 579 13.71 28.93 12.70
C GLY A 579 13.32 27.47 12.46
N SER A 580 13.95 26.77 11.53
CA SER A 580 13.63 25.36 11.24
C SER A 580 13.92 24.44 12.43
N LYS A 581 14.93 24.75 13.26
CA LYS A 581 15.24 23.96 14.45
C LYS A 581 14.16 24.12 15.53
N LYS A 582 13.65 25.35 15.69
CA LYS A 582 12.50 25.62 16.56
C LYS A 582 11.25 24.90 16.06
N GLU A 583 10.96 24.98 14.76
CA GLU A 583 9.80 24.30 14.17
C GLU A 583 9.89 22.78 14.30
N LEU A 584 11.08 22.20 14.11
CA LEU A 584 11.36 20.79 14.35
C LEU A 584 10.99 20.38 15.79
N ALA A 585 11.51 21.11 16.79
CA ALA A 585 11.24 20.81 18.21
C ALA A 585 9.74 20.92 18.54
N LEU A 586 9.03 21.90 17.96
CA LEU A 586 7.58 22.06 18.14
C LEU A 586 6.79 20.92 17.50
N CYS A 587 7.12 20.55 16.26
CA CYS A 587 6.46 19.45 15.55
C CYS A 587 6.66 18.12 16.27
N LEU A 588 7.89 17.79 16.69
CA LEU A 588 8.18 16.58 17.47
C LEU A 588 7.40 16.56 18.79
N GLY A 589 7.38 17.67 19.53
CA GLY A 589 6.61 17.77 20.76
C GLY A 589 5.11 17.56 20.55
N ASN A 590 4.55 18.12 19.48
CA ASN A 590 3.14 17.94 19.15
C ASN A 590 2.83 16.52 18.69
N ALA A 591 3.69 15.90 17.88
CA ALA A 591 3.57 14.49 17.52
C ALA A 591 3.63 13.56 18.74
N ALA A 592 4.47 13.90 19.73
CA ALA A 592 4.53 13.19 21.01
C ALA A 592 3.21 13.32 21.78
N GLU A 593 2.61 14.52 21.85
CA GLU A 593 1.31 14.71 22.51
C GLU A 593 0.20 13.90 21.84
N MET A 594 0.14 13.90 20.51
CA MET A 594 -0.86 13.12 19.79
C MET A 594 -0.65 11.62 20.02
N SER A 595 0.61 11.17 20.07
CA SER A 595 0.95 9.78 20.39
C SER A 595 0.56 9.40 21.82
N LEU A 596 0.73 10.28 22.81
CA LEU A 596 0.25 10.08 24.18
C LEU A 596 -1.27 9.95 24.23
N GLY A 597 -1.99 10.81 23.50
CA GLY A 597 -3.46 10.75 23.43
C GLY A 597 -3.99 9.47 22.80
N GLN A 598 -3.17 8.78 22.01
CA GLN A 598 -3.46 7.47 21.43
C GLN A 598 -2.83 6.31 22.20
N GLU A 599 -2.22 6.57 23.36
CA GLU A 599 -1.52 5.58 24.19
C GLU A 599 -0.33 4.91 23.47
N TYR A 600 0.26 5.52 22.43
CA TYR A 600 1.49 5.03 21.82
C TYR A 600 2.71 5.53 22.59
N PHE A 601 2.87 5.03 23.82
CA PHE A 601 3.85 5.55 24.79
C PHE A 601 5.30 5.47 24.28
N ASP A 602 5.71 4.37 23.66
CA ASP A 602 7.04 4.24 23.06
C ASP A 602 7.30 5.32 22.01
N ARG A 603 6.33 5.54 21.09
CA ARG A 603 6.44 6.57 20.05
C ARG A 603 6.46 7.98 20.65
N ALA A 604 5.63 8.21 21.67
CA ALA A 604 5.62 9.46 22.39
C ALA A 604 6.96 9.75 23.07
N LEU A 605 7.59 8.74 23.69
CA LEU A 605 8.90 8.86 24.31
C LEU A 605 9.95 9.27 23.26
N VAL A 606 10.01 8.56 22.14
CA VAL A 606 10.95 8.81 21.04
C VAL A 606 10.81 10.24 20.50
N PHE A 607 9.57 10.67 20.18
CA PHE A 607 9.33 12.02 19.70
C PHE A 607 9.62 13.10 20.75
N ALA A 608 9.27 12.88 22.02
CA ALA A 608 9.52 13.86 23.07
C ALA A 608 11.03 14.01 23.38
N SER A 609 11.77 12.90 23.41
CA SER A 609 13.24 12.90 23.54
C SER A 609 13.90 13.66 22.38
N ALA A 610 13.46 13.39 21.14
CA ALA A 610 13.96 14.10 19.97
C ALA A 610 13.62 15.61 20.03
N ALA A 611 12.44 15.97 20.55
CA ALA A 611 12.02 17.35 20.70
C ALA A 611 12.89 18.13 21.71
N VAL A 612 13.31 17.49 22.81
CA VAL A 612 14.22 18.08 23.79
C VAL A 612 15.60 18.31 23.16
N GLN A 613 16.17 17.30 22.51
CA GLN A 613 17.47 17.42 21.82
C GLN A 613 17.45 18.49 20.73
N ALA A 614 16.40 18.53 19.92
CA ALA A 614 16.23 19.56 18.89
C ALA A 614 16.15 20.97 19.48
N ALA A 615 15.70 21.13 20.73
CA ALA A 615 15.60 22.42 21.40
C ALA A 615 16.93 22.92 22.00
N GLU A 616 17.97 22.09 22.07
CA GLU A 616 19.27 22.44 22.65
C GLU A 616 20.11 23.34 21.72
N GLY A 617 20.83 24.32 22.28
CA GLY A 617 21.80 25.13 21.51
C GLY A 617 21.23 26.02 20.39
N GLY A 618 19.91 26.22 20.34
CA GLY A 618 19.29 27.21 19.44
C GLY A 618 19.47 28.63 19.95
N SER A 619 19.62 29.60 19.04
CA SER A 619 19.68 31.04 19.34
C SER A 619 18.85 31.84 18.33
N GLY A 620 18.42 33.05 18.73
CA GLY A 620 17.64 33.92 17.85
C GLY A 620 16.33 33.26 17.39
N LYS A 621 16.16 33.08 16.07
CA LYS A 621 14.94 32.46 15.51
C LYS A 621 14.80 30.98 15.84
N ASP A 622 15.92 30.30 16.11
CA ASP A 622 15.96 28.88 16.48
C ASP A 622 15.81 28.66 18.00
N GLU A 623 15.68 29.73 18.78
CA GLU A 623 15.48 29.64 20.22
C GLU A 623 14.09 29.05 20.54
N VAL A 624 14.11 27.95 21.29
CA VAL A 624 12.93 27.31 21.84
C VAL A 624 12.72 27.81 23.26
N SER A 625 11.52 28.32 23.56
CA SER A 625 11.23 28.88 24.88
C SER A 625 11.30 27.83 25.99
N GLN A 626 11.68 28.27 27.19
CA GLN A 626 11.78 27.39 28.36
C GLN A 626 10.48 26.62 28.64
N SER A 627 9.32 27.27 28.47
CA SER A 627 8.01 26.63 28.63
C SER A 627 7.79 25.45 27.66
N VAL A 628 8.33 25.51 26.43
CA VAL A 628 8.22 24.41 25.47
C VAL A 628 9.15 23.25 25.87
N ARG A 629 10.36 23.55 26.34
CA ARG A 629 11.30 22.53 26.84
C ARG A 629 10.69 21.75 28.00
N GLU A 630 10.18 22.45 29.01
CA GLU A 630 9.50 21.84 30.16
C GLU A 630 8.26 21.02 29.75
N LYS A 631 7.51 21.46 28.73
CA LYS A 631 6.38 20.67 28.18
C LYS A 631 6.86 19.36 27.60
N ASN A 632 7.96 19.36 26.85
CA ASN A 632 8.51 18.15 26.23
C ASN A 632 9.09 17.20 27.29
N GLU A 633 9.77 17.71 28.31
CA GLU A 633 10.23 16.90 29.46
C GLU A 633 9.06 16.23 30.20
N ARG A 634 7.96 16.96 30.42
CA ARG A 634 6.74 16.35 31.00
C ARG A 634 6.15 15.24 30.11
N ARG A 635 6.24 15.38 28.79
CA ARG A 635 5.78 14.33 27.84
C ARG A 635 6.66 13.10 27.92
N ILE A 636 7.98 13.24 28.10
CA ILE A 636 8.90 12.13 28.37
C ILE A 636 8.46 11.36 29.62
N ASN A 637 8.20 12.06 30.73
CA ASN A 637 7.81 11.43 31.99
C ASN A 637 6.47 10.67 31.86
N ARG A 638 5.46 11.31 31.25
CA ARG A 638 4.15 10.66 30.96
C ARG A 638 4.31 9.42 30.08
N ALA A 639 5.19 9.47 29.08
CA ALA A 639 5.45 8.33 28.22
C ALA A 639 6.11 7.18 29.01
N LYS A 640 7.12 7.47 29.84
CA LYS A 640 7.76 6.48 30.71
C LYS A 640 6.79 5.83 31.69
N GLU A 641 5.93 6.62 32.32
CA GLU A 641 4.85 6.12 33.19
C GLU A 641 3.91 5.16 32.45
N GLY A 642 3.50 5.53 31.22
CA GLY A 642 2.66 4.67 30.38
C GLY A 642 3.36 3.37 29.94
N ILE A 643 4.66 3.41 29.66
CA ILE A 643 5.47 2.21 29.35
C ILE A 643 5.55 1.30 30.57
N ALA A 644 5.85 1.85 31.75
CA ALA A 644 5.93 1.09 33.00
C ALA A 644 4.58 0.41 33.32
N GLY A 645 3.47 1.15 33.26
CA GLY A 645 2.14 0.60 33.50
C GLY A 645 1.74 -0.50 32.52
N ARG A 646 2.20 -0.44 31.26
CA ARG A 646 2.03 -1.55 30.30
C ARG A 646 2.83 -2.79 30.67
N ARG A 647 4.09 -2.62 31.09
CA ARG A 647 4.96 -3.74 31.51
C ARG A 647 4.45 -4.43 32.78
N GLU A 648 3.74 -3.73 33.66
CA GLU A 648 3.15 -4.29 34.88
C GLU A 648 1.81 -5.01 34.65
N SER A 649 1.12 -4.70 33.55
CA SER A 649 -0.19 -5.28 33.20
C SER A 649 -0.11 -6.45 32.21
N SER A 650 1.03 -6.63 31.55
CA SER A 650 1.39 -7.80 30.73
C SER A 650 2.07 -8.86 31.57
#